data_AF-A0A2D6PRF0-F1
#
_entry.id   AF-A0A2D6PRF0-F1
#
_cell.length_a   1.000
_cell.length_b   1.000
_cell.length_c   1.000
_cell.angle_alpha   90.00
_cell.angle_beta   90.00
_cell.angle_gamma   90.00
#
_symmetry.space_group_name_H-M   'P 1'
#
loop_
_entity.id
_entity.type
_entity.pdbx_description
1 polymer ?
#
loop_
_entity_poly.entity_id
_entity_poly.type
_entity_poly.pdbx_seq_one_letter_code
_entity_poly.pdbx_strand_id
1 'polypeptide(L)'
;MILLCIGVGALMAIWLLGGGEDEGAAARKLVAEGRASAEQGNLPDALKAYQSAAKNYPDTKAGQDAARLGAQIKDRLDQRRAGLLALQKVISDPDLSVFASVQVQLRRVAAQYPSGLEEDDVKRMLEEARTLFEHRSISYVNGVRSEALAFLAVKSFGSAMDTVGRAESSGRLFGAAKPALQQMRDRVELEARRAYGDLLHALKRIPAKQAMARLEASVGLFKGTVHEGEIRARRALLESELARVDDVRIRPATPEEEQAPASAPPPRLLEVLAKAEGYAGRRRYAAAAAAYEEVLGQAPTQDRDRMQKRLGRLQAMASCLDGLIERIGQQPGAFRRFKIGSTVFGNVVDATRDRVEIRLGPGARVRWDWARLSSERLERLLIRAGLTGEAGVEAATVLLDMGDPPRALKVLADRFEREPGLRSRVEELICEARGMKTLPAGGFHLHDGRLMTGAERDEAVLVAKLAKFGKLIIDAEPGQWSQPADSLRALGARGDEQLQAALTARIGAFKEKLDNVRILKRKNLGQLRAEMFAELGERRKVALALIFDKKKYPYPYAPNQKEVQAEVDGFVARCAAIWETPSAWVLEKEPALKILLDDAQSVAEAVAALGGKVDAPAALLKRIDERIDMRHYDGGKSIVSHWKSVIEHNDAMLADGIISQPERDCYSGTNQYRVMMGMKAVMADESLVKCARGHSTEMLVKGYFSHTSPTPGRESPGKRARLAGWGGSVSENIARGRADGFQVVRQWCHSSGHHRNILGRRWTHLGAGKAEAGAFWTQNFGTGRSKPPKRGKEDPKRRRRKGK
;
A
#
# COMPACT_ATOMS: atom_id res chain seq x y z
N MET A 1 51.02 -70.28 19.22
CA MET A 1 49.65 -69.74 19.17
C MET A 1 49.47 -68.42 19.91
N ILE A 2 50.08 -68.20 21.09
CA ILE A 2 49.96 -66.91 21.82
C ILE A 2 50.63 -65.73 21.07
N LEU A 3 51.73 -65.95 20.34
CA LEU A 3 52.34 -64.93 19.47
C LEU A 3 51.55 -64.62 18.19
N LEU A 4 50.64 -65.51 17.76
CA LEU A 4 49.76 -65.25 16.60
C LEU A 4 48.56 -64.36 16.98
N CYS A 5 48.17 -64.35 18.26
CA CYS A 5 47.09 -63.50 18.77
C CYS A 5 47.52 -62.05 19.04
N ILE A 6 48.81 -61.81 19.36
CA ILE A 6 49.34 -60.46 19.61
C ILE A 6 49.53 -59.68 18.29
N GLY A 7 49.88 -60.36 17.20
CA GLY A 7 50.05 -59.74 15.87
C GLY A 7 48.74 -59.28 15.21
N VAL A 8 47.63 -59.99 15.46
CA VAL A 8 46.31 -59.62 14.90
C VAL A 8 45.66 -58.49 15.70
N GLY A 9 45.91 -58.40 17.01
CA GLY A 9 45.44 -57.30 17.87
C GLY A 9 46.11 -55.96 17.57
N ALA A 10 47.41 -55.94 17.28
CA ALA A 10 48.14 -54.71 16.95
C ALA A 10 47.78 -54.14 15.56
N LEU A 11 47.46 -55.01 14.59
CA LEU A 11 47.02 -54.58 13.25
C LEU A 11 45.57 -54.10 13.22
N MET A 12 44.68 -54.62 14.07
CA MET A 12 43.33 -54.04 14.24
C MET A 12 43.37 -52.70 15.00
N ALA A 13 44.29 -52.50 15.96
CA ALA A 13 44.43 -51.23 16.65
C ALA A 13 44.95 -50.10 15.75
N ILE A 14 45.82 -50.41 14.78
CA ILE A 14 46.28 -49.43 13.77
C ILE A 14 45.18 -49.13 12.73
N TRP A 15 44.30 -50.09 12.42
CA TRP A 15 43.15 -49.84 11.55
C TRP A 15 42.04 -49.03 12.23
N LEU A 16 41.92 -49.09 13.56
CA LEU A 16 40.99 -48.27 14.34
C LEU A 16 41.52 -46.86 14.68
N LEU A 17 42.83 -46.61 14.56
CA LEU A 17 43.43 -45.29 14.82
C LEU A 17 43.82 -44.51 13.54
N GLY A 18 43.76 -45.14 12.37
CA GLY A 18 44.09 -44.51 11.08
C GLY A 18 42.99 -43.63 10.44
N GLY A 19 41.79 -43.58 11.03
CA GLY A 19 40.68 -42.76 10.50
C GLY A 19 40.73 -41.27 10.87
N GLY A 20 41.52 -40.90 11.89
CA GLY A 20 41.46 -39.56 12.48
C GLY A 20 42.20 -38.45 11.71
N GLU A 21 43.28 -38.77 10.99
CA GLU A 21 44.10 -37.73 10.33
C GLU A 21 43.47 -37.19 9.03
N ASP A 22 42.88 -38.06 8.21
CA ASP A 22 42.26 -37.70 6.92
C ASP A 22 40.87 -37.05 7.11
N GLU A 23 40.07 -37.54 8.04
CA GLU A 23 38.79 -36.90 8.40
C GLU A 23 39.03 -35.51 9.01
N GLY A 24 40.06 -35.37 9.86
CA GLY A 24 40.49 -34.09 10.39
C GLY A 24 40.98 -33.12 9.31
N ALA A 25 41.67 -33.62 8.27
CA ALA A 25 42.15 -32.79 7.16
C ALA A 25 41.01 -32.29 6.27
N ALA A 26 40.03 -33.14 5.98
CA ALA A 26 38.82 -32.75 5.23
C ALA A 26 37.96 -31.75 6.02
N ALA A 27 37.80 -31.96 7.33
CA ALA A 27 37.11 -31.01 8.21
C ALA A 27 37.84 -29.65 8.27
N ARG A 28 39.16 -29.63 8.39
CA ARG A 28 39.97 -28.39 8.37
C ARG A 28 39.83 -27.63 7.04
N LYS A 29 39.74 -28.34 5.92
CA LYS A 29 39.53 -27.71 4.60
C LYS A 29 38.19 -26.99 4.50
N LEU A 30 37.10 -27.64 4.91
CA LEU A 30 35.77 -27.02 4.94
C LEU A 30 35.69 -25.84 5.90
N VAL A 31 36.37 -25.91 7.04
CA VAL A 31 36.49 -24.76 7.97
C VAL A 31 37.29 -23.63 7.35
N ALA A 32 38.35 -23.91 6.59
CA ALA A 32 39.12 -22.89 5.88
C ALA A 32 38.32 -22.24 4.74
N GLU A 33 37.56 -23.03 3.98
CA GLU A 33 36.62 -22.54 2.96
C GLU A 33 35.54 -21.64 3.59
N GLY A 34 34.97 -22.07 4.72
CA GLY A 34 34.03 -21.26 5.47
C GLY A 34 34.63 -19.94 5.98
N ARG A 35 35.90 -19.93 6.39
CA ARG A 35 36.61 -18.70 6.79
C ARG A 35 36.85 -17.78 5.62
N ALA A 36 37.32 -18.31 4.48
CA ALA A 36 37.55 -17.52 3.28
C ALA A 36 36.23 -16.90 2.76
N SER A 37 35.12 -17.66 2.74
CA SER A 37 33.81 -17.13 2.39
C SER A 37 33.33 -16.06 3.36
N ALA A 38 33.58 -16.22 4.67
CA ALA A 38 33.23 -15.23 5.68
C ALA A 38 34.06 -13.94 5.55
N GLU A 39 35.36 -14.05 5.25
CA GLU A 39 36.25 -12.91 4.97
C GLU A 39 35.83 -12.15 3.71
N GLN A 40 35.28 -12.84 2.71
CA GLN A 40 34.70 -12.26 1.50
C GLN A 40 33.27 -11.74 1.70
N GLY A 41 32.73 -11.77 2.93
CA GLY A 41 31.38 -11.29 3.26
C GLY A 41 30.23 -12.22 2.85
N ASN A 42 30.53 -13.40 2.28
CA ASN A 42 29.52 -14.37 1.85
C ASN A 42 29.13 -15.31 3.01
N LEU A 43 28.38 -14.75 3.95
CA LEU A 43 27.92 -15.46 5.15
C LEU A 43 27.05 -16.70 4.87
N PRO A 44 26.16 -16.73 3.85
CA PRO A 44 25.39 -17.94 3.52
C PRO A 44 26.28 -19.12 3.11
N ASP A 45 27.28 -18.89 2.26
CA ASP A 45 28.19 -19.95 1.84
C ASP A 45 29.16 -20.36 2.95
N ALA A 46 29.59 -19.40 3.78
CA ALA A 46 30.34 -19.69 5.00
C ALA A 46 29.55 -20.58 5.97
N LEU A 47 28.26 -20.28 6.19
CA LEU A 47 27.38 -21.09 7.03
C LEU A 47 27.22 -22.50 6.48
N LYS A 48 27.05 -22.64 5.16
CA LYS A 48 26.91 -23.94 4.49
C LYS A 48 28.16 -24.78 4.62
N ALA A 49 29.34 -24.18 4.47
CA ALA A 49 30.63 -24.86 4.66
C ALA A 49 30.82 -25.32 6.11
N TYR A 50 30.52 -24.47 7.10
CA TYR A 50 30.62 -24.82 8.52
C TYR A 50 29.61 -25.89 8.95
N GLN A 51 28.35 -25.83 8.48
CA GLN A 51 27.35 -26.86 8.75
C GLN A 51 27.72 -28.20 8.12
N SER A 52 28.33 -28.18 6.94
CA SER A 52 28.82 -29.40 6.27
C SER A 52 29.99 -30.03 7.03
N ALA A 53 30.92 -29.22 7.53
CA ALA A 53 32.01 -29.69 8.39
C ALA A 53 31.50 -30.26 9.72
N ALA A 54 30.58 -29.57 10.39
CA ALA A 54 29.99 -29.99 11.65
C ALA A 54 29.15 -31.27 11.53
N LYS A 55 28.40 -31.42 10.44
CA LYS A 55 27.53 -32.58 10.20
C LYS A 55 28.33 -33.82 9.80
N ASN A 56 29.32 -33.66 8.94
CA ASN A 56 30.04 -34.80 8.36
C ASN A 56 31.22 -35.25 9.24
N TYR A 57 31.71 -34.39 10.14
CA TYR A 57 32.88 -34.68 10.99
C TYR A 57 32.68 -34.23 12.46
N PRO A 58 31.57 -34.62 13.13
CA PRO A 58 31.17 -34.08 14.44
C PRO A 58 32.16 -34.37 15.57
N ASP A 59 32.90 -35.48 15.49
CA ASP A 59 33.85 -35.93 16.52
C ASP A 59 35.25 -35.31 16.38
N THR A 60 35.50 -34.55 15.31
CA THR A 60 36.78 -33.87 15.10
C THR A 60 36.78 -32.48 15.73
N LYS A 61 37.94 -32.02 16.23
CA LYS A 61 38.11 -30.64 16.73
C LYS A 61 37.68 -29.59 15.70
N ALA A 62 37.99 -29.81 14.42
CA ALA A 62 37.59 -28.93 13.33
C ALA A 62 36.07 -28.92 13.10
N GLY A 63 35.38 -30.06 13.19
CA GLY A 63 33.92 -30.12 13.11
C GLY A 63 33.22 -29.45 14.30
N GLN A 64 33.77 -29.60 15.51
CA GLN A 64 33.28 -28.88 16.71
C GLN A 64 33.49 -27.36 16.58
N ASP A 65 34.66 -26.93 16.09
CA ASP A 65 34.93 -25.53 15.78
C ASP A 65 33.98 -24.99 14.68
N ALA A 66 33.69 -25.81 13.66
CA ALA A 66 32.74 -25.46 12.62
C ALA A 66 31.30 -25.35 13.15
N ALA A 67 30.89 -26.20 14.09
CA ALA A 67 29.59 -26.11 14.73
C ALA A 67 29.44 -24.77 15.48
N ARG A 68 30.48 -24.37 16.22
CA ARG A 68 30.53 -23.08 16.92
C ARG A 68 30.52 -21.89 15.96
N LEU A 69 31.36 -21.90 14.93
CA LEU A 69 31.44 -20.83 13.91
C LEU A 69 30.16 -20.75 13.09
N GLY A 70 29.58 -21.89 12.72
CA GLY A 70 28.30 -21.98 12.04
C GLY A 70 27.16 -21.42 12.88
N ALA A 71 27.13 -21.69 14.20
CA ALA A 71 26.14 -21.07 15.10
C ALA A 71 26.29 -19.54 15.15
N GLN A 72 27.53 -19.02 15.19
CA GLN A 72 27.79 -17.57 15.19
C GLN A 72 27.38 -16.90 13.87
N ILE A 73 27.66 -17.52 12.72
CA ILE A 73 27.24 -16.99 11.41
C ILE A 73 25.72 -17.07 11.25
N LYS A 74 25.11 -18.16 11.71
CA LYS A 74 23.65 -18.30 11.70
C LYS A 74 22.98 -17.20 12.53
N ASP A 75 23.48 -16.94 13.74
CA ASP A 75 22.97 -15.88 14.59
C ASP A 75 23.12 -14.50 13.92
N ARG A 76 24.26 -14.22 13.27
CA ARG A 76 24.41 -13.00 12.44
C ARG A 76 23.40 -12.92 11.30
N LEU A 77 23.18 -13.99 10.55
CA LEU A 77 22.21 -14.02 9.45
C LEU A 77 20.78 -13.83 9.95
N ASP A 78 20.43 -14.44 11.08
CA ASP A 78 19.13 -14.28 11.72
C ASP A 78 18.93 -12.84 12.21
N GLN A 79 19.98 -12.19 12.76
CA GLN A 79 19.97 -10.76 13.10
C GLN A 79 19.81 -9.86 11.87
N ARG A 80 20.51 -10.13 10.76
CA ARG A 80 20.36 -9.38 9.48
C ARG A 80 18.94 -9.49 8.92
N ARG A 81 18.36 -10.68 9.00
CA ARG A 81 16.99 -10.94 8.55
C ARG A 81 15.95 -10.28 9.45
N ALA A 82 16.19 -10.28 10.77
CA ALA A 82 15.34 -9.58 11.73
C ALA A 82 15.37 -8.06 11.50
N GLY A 83 16.53 -7.47 11.20
CA GLY A 83 16.66 -6.06 10.84
C GLY A 83 15.88 -5.70 9.58
N LEU A 84 15.96 -6.53 8.53
CA LEU A 84 15.18 -6.34 7.30
C LEU A 84 13.66 -6.44 7.53
N LEU A 85 13.21 -7.38 8.37
CA LEU A 85 11.80 -7.53 8.75
C LEU A 85 11.29 -6.36 9.59
N ALA A 86 12.12 -5.83 10.51
CA ALA A 86 11.81 -4.63 11.28
C ALA A 86 11.63 -3.43 10.35
N LEU A 87 12.52 -3.27 9.36
CA LEU A 87 12.41 -2.22 8.35
C LEU A 87 11.14 -2.38 7.49
N GLN A 88 10.81 -3.60 7.05
CA GLN A 88 9.59 -3.86 6.29
C GLN A 88 8.32 -3.53 7.08
N LYS A 89 8.32 -3.71 8.41
CA LYS A 89 7.23 -3.26 9.28
C LYS A 89 7.13 -1.74 9.31
N VAL A 90 8.26 -1.02 9.42
CA VAL A 90 8.27 0.45 9.37
C VAL A 90 7.77 0.96 8.01
N ILE A 91 8.20 0.35 6.91
CA ILE A 91 7.77 0.68 5.54
C ILE A 91 6.25 0.44 5.34
N SER A 92 5.69 -0.53 6.07
CA SER A 92 4.28 -0.91 5.98
C SER A 92 3.40 -0.14 6.96
N ASP A 93 3.97 0.76 7.76
CA ASP A 93 3.20 1.59 8.68
C ASP A 93 2.24 2.50 7.87
N PRO A 94 0.91 2.40 8.08
CA PRO A 94 -0.08 3.21 7.39
C PRO A 94 0.14 4.71 7.60
N ASP A 95 0.69 5.12 8.75
CA ASP A 95 0.91 6.53 9.06
C ASP A 95 2.13 7.08 8.29
N LEU A 96 3.08 6.23 7.87
CA LEU A 96 4.17 6.59 6.95
C LEU A 96 3.69 6.78 5.50
N SER A 97 2.48 6.30 5.15
CA SER A 97 1.95 6.37 3.78
C SER A 97 1.71 7.82 3.30
N VAL A 98 1.50 8.73 4.24
CA VAL A 98 1.43 10.18 4.01
C VAL A 98 2.73 10.71 3.38
N PHE A 99 3.86 10.05 3.65
CA PHE A 99 5.17 10.34 3.08
C PHE A 99 5.55 9.31 1.99
N ALA A 100 4.68 9.16 0.99
CA ALA A 100 4.83 8.17 -0.09
C ALA A 100 6.24 8.16 -0.74
N SER A 101 6.91 9.30 -0.87
CA SER A 101 8.27 9.37 -1.40
C SER A 101 9.32 8.70 -0.49
N VAL A 102 9.15 8.80 0.83
CA VAL A 102 10.03 8.17 1.82
C VAL A 102 9.82 6.66 1.81
N GLN A 103 8.56 6.20 1.74
CA GLN A 103 8.26 4.77 1.57
C GLN A 103 8.83 4.20 0.26
N VAL A 104 8.73 4.92 -0.85
CA VAL A 104 9.27 4.48 -2.14
C VAL A 104 10.80 4.31 -2.09
N GLN A 105 11.52 5.25 -1.47
CA GLN A 105 12.97 5.14 -1.34
C GLN A 105 13.38 4.01 -0.36
N LEU A 106 12.73 3.90 0.80
CA LEU A 106 12.99 2.80 1.74
C LEU A 106 12.71 1.42 1.11
N ARG A 107 11.66 1.31 0.28
CA ARG A 107 11.38 0.09 -0.51
C ARG A 107 12.46 -0.19 -1.55
N ARG A 108 12.94 0.85 -2.23
CA ARG A 108 14.01 0.74 -3.24
C ARG A 108 15.29 0.21 -2.62
N VAL A 109 15.66 0.70 -1.43
CA VAL A 109 16.85 0.25 -0.73
C VAL A 109 16.66 -1.14 -0.13
N ALA A 110 15.52 -1.44 0.50
CA ALA A 110 15.22 -2.80 0.99
C ALA A 110 15.24 -3.86 -0.12
N ALA A 111 14.91 -3.48 -1.36
CA ALA A 111 14.96 -4.37 -2.53
C ALA A 111 16.39 -4.65 -3.03
N GLN A 112 17.37 -3.80 -2.69
CA GLN A 112 18.77 -3.99 -3.10
C GLN A 112 19.51 -5.05 -2.26
N TYR A 113 18.98 -5.41 -1.08
CA TYR A 113 19.64 -6.29 -0.12
C TYR A 113 18.76 -7.49 0.28
N PRO A 114 18.49 -8.43 -0.65
CA PRO A 114 17.56 -9.55 -0.43
C PRO A 114 18.05 -10.58 0.61
N SER A 115 19.35 -10.59 0.92
CA SER A 115 20.00 -11.48 1.88
C SER A 115 20.09 -10.91 3.31
N GLY A 116 19.54 -9.70 3.56
CA GLY A 116 19.63 -8.98 4.84
C GLY A 116 20.59 -7.79 4.78
N LEU A 117 20.53 -6.91 5.79
CA LEU A 117 21.27 -5.64 5.81
C LEU A 117 22.55 -5.72 6.67
N GLU A 118 23.66 -5.13 6.20
CA GLU A 118 24.85 -4.90 7.01
C GLU A 118 24.69 -3.70 7.94
N GLU A 119 25.51 -3.62 8.99
CA GLU A 119 25.48 -2.52 9.96
C GLU A 119 25.71 -1.14 9.31
N ASP A 120 26.65 -1.05 8.37
CA ASP A 120 26.96 0.20 7.68
C ASP A 120 25.91 0.57 6.62
N ASP A 121 25.21 -0.42 6.08
CA ASP A 121 24.05 -0.19 5.21
C ASP A 121 22.90 0.38 6.03
N VAL A 122 22.64 -0.16 7.22
CA VAL A 122 21.63 0.38 8.14
C VAL A 122 21.97 1.82 8.56
N LYS A 123 23.23 2.14 8.84
CA LYS A 123 23.68 3.52 9.15
C LYS A 123 23.42 4.47 7.98
N ARG A 124 23.86 4.09 6.77
CA ARG A 124 23.67 4.88 5.55
C ARG A 124 22.20 5.11 5.25
N MET A 125 21.37 4.09 5.43
CA MET A 125 19.92 4.15 5.24
C MET A 125 19.23 5.09 6.22
N LEU A 126 19.62 5.05 7.50
CA LEU A 126 19.08 5.95 8.51
C LEU A 126 19.50 7.40 8.24
N GLU A 127 20.72 7.61 7.75
CA GLU A 127 21.24 8.93 7.36
C GLU A 127 20.54 9.50 6.10
N GLU A 128 20.25 8.65 5.11
CA GLU A 128 19.47 9.01 3.91
C GLU A 128 18.01 9.31 4.27
N ALA A 129 17.40 8.51 5.14
CA ALA A 129 16.06 8.79 5.65
C ALA A 129 16.01 10.09 6.44
N ARG A 130 17.07 10.39 7.22
CA ARG A 130 17.24 11.65 7.95
C ARG A 130 17.38 12.85 7.02
N THR A 131 18.27 12.80 6.02
CA THR A 131 18.49 13.91 5.07
C THR A 131 17.25 14.19 4.21
N LEU A 132 16.51 13.15 3.80
CA LEU A 132 15.23 13.30 3.11
C LEU A 132 14.17 13.96 4.02
N PHE A 133 14.16 13.63 5.31
CA PHE A 133 13.31 14.28 6.29
C PHE A 133 13.73 15.73 6.55
N GLU A 134 15.02 16.04 6.65
CA GLU A 134 15.54 17.40 6.79
C GLU A 134 15.10 18.28 5.61
N HIS A 135 15.28 17.80 4.38
CA HIS A 135 14.87 18.55 3.18
C HIS A 135 13.36 18.79 3.09
N ARG A 136 12.53 17.81 3.49
CA ARG A 136 11.07 17.94 3.37
C ARG A 136 10.41 18.58 4.58
N SER A 137 10.87 18.37 5.80
CA SER A 137 10.35 19.05 7.00
C SER A 137 10.57 20.55 6.91
N ILE A 138 11.75 20.98 6.44
CA ILE A 138 12.07 22.40 6.18
C ILE A 138 11.19 22.96 5.04
N SER A 139 10.93 22.18 3.98
CA SER A 139 10.04 22.62 2.89
C SER A 139 8.54 22.63 3.24
N TYR A 140 8.07 21.72 4.10
CA TYR A 140 6.65 21.60 4.49
C TYR A 140 6.27 22.58 5.60
N VAL A 141 7.16 22.79 6.58
CA VAL A 141 6.95 23.76 7.67
C VAL A 141 7.08 25.20 7.18
N ASN A 142 7.96 25.46 6.20
CA ASN A 142 8.08 26.80 5.60
C ASN A 142 7.05 27.10 4.50
N GLY A 143 6.34 26.08 4.00
CA GLY A 143 5.45 26.20 2.83
C GLY A 143 3.94 26.26 3.10
N VAL A 144 3.45 25.78 4.26
CA VAL A 144 2.00 25.74 4.53
C VAL A 144 1.72 26.05 6.01
N ARG A 145 0.93 27.10 6.26
CA ARG A 145 0.43 27.51 7.59
C ARG A 145 -0.68 26.58 8.13
N SER A 146 -0.51 25.25 8.11
CA SER A 146 -1.52 24.35 8.69
C SER A 146 -0.93 23.49 9.81
N GLU A 147 -1.35 23.83 11.04
CA GLU A 147 -1.17 23.05 12.27
C GLU A 147 -1.35 21.54 12.02
N ALA A 148 -2.39 21.15 11.28
CA ALA A 148 -2.76 19.76 11.02
C ALA A 148 -1.66 18.93 10.32
N LEU A 149 -0.85 19.52 9.44
CA LEU A 149 0.20 18.81 8.71
C LEU A 149 1.46 18.60 9.55
N ALA A 150 1.83 19.58 10.38
CA ALA A 150 2.89 19.43 11.38
C ALA A 150 2.51 18.35 12.42
N PHE A 151 1.25 18.34 12.86
CA PHE A 151 0.71 17.34 13.79
C PHE A 151 0.70 15.92 13.19
N LEU A 152 0.40 15.77 11.90
CA LEU A 152 0.45 14.46 11.22
C LEU A 152 1.89 13.94 11.10
N ALA A 153 2.85 14.82 10.81
CA ALA A 153 4.26 14.46 10.68
C ALA A 153 4.84 13.90 11.99
N VAL A 154 4.56 14.56 13.12
CA VAL A 154 5.02 14.13 14.45
C VAL A 154 4.41 12.78 14.85
N LYS A 155 3.11 12.59 14.61
CA LYS A 155 2.40 11.33 14.91
C LYS A 155 2.94 10.15 14.11
N SER A 156 3.11 10.31 12.80
CA SER A 156 3.60 9.25 11.91
C SER A 156 5.02 8.79 12.26
N PHE A 157 5.89 9.73 12.64
CA PHE A 157 7.26 9.40 13.05
C PHE A 157 7.33 8.82 14.46
N GLY A 158 6.49 9.28 15.39
CA GLY A 158 6.38 8.70 16.73
C GLY A 158 6.03 7.22 16.70
N SER A 159 5.03 6.81 15.92
CA SER A 159 4.64 5.40 15.74
C SER A 159 5.77 4.52 15.17
N ALA A 160 6.48 5.04 14.17
CA ALA A 160 7.60 4.37 13.55
C ALA A 160 8.76 4.18 14.54
N MET A 161 9.11 5.22 15.30
CA MET A 161 10.16 5.17 16.32
C MET A 161 9.81 4.26 17.48
N ASP A 162 8.54 4.15 17.85
CA ASP A 162 8.04 3.21 18.84
C ASP A 162 8.23 1.75 18.39
N THR A 163 8.01 1.49 17.11
CA THR A 163 8.23 0.17 16.50
C THR A 163 9.71 -0.18 16.44
N VAL A 164 10.56 0.79 16.12
CA VAL A 164 12.02 0.66 16.15
C VAL A 164 12.53 0.47 17.58
N GLY A 165 12.04 1.25 18.55
CA GLY A 165 12.39 1.11 19.96
C GLY A 165 12.00 -0.23 20.57
N ARG A 166 10.83 -0.80 20.19
CA ARG A 166 10.44 -2.17 20.56
C ARG A 166 11.34 -3.24 19.94
N ALA A 167 11.86 -2.99 18.74
CA ALA A 167 12.83 -3.87 18.09
C ALA A 167 14.22 -3.77 18.77
N GLU A 168 14.62 -2.57 19.22
CA GLU A 168 15.85 -2.35 19.99
C GLU A 168 15.78 -3.01 21.38
N SER A 169 14.68 -2.81 22.12
CA SER A 169 14.47 -3.39 23.44
C SER A 169 14.37 -4.91 23.43
N SER A 170 14.10 -5.51 22.26
CA SER A 170 14.09 -6.96 22.08
C SER A 170 15.41 -7.50 21.51
N GLY A 171 16.46 -6.68 21.41
CA GLY A 171 17.77 -7.07 20.90
C GLY A 171 17.79 -7.41 19.42
N ARG A 172 16.74 -7.04 18.67
CA ARG A 172 16.54 -7.40 17.26
C ARG A 172 17.06 -6.35 16.27
N LEU A 173 17.68 -5.28 16.76
CA LEU A 173 18.33 -4.22 15.99
C LEU A 173 19.82 -4.11 16.38
N PHE A 174 20.67 -3.76 15.42
CA PHE A 174 22.10 -3.58 15.64
C PHE A 174 22.37 -2.47 16.68
N GLY A 175 23.21 -2.75 17.68
CA GLY A 175 23.54 -1.78 18.74
C GLY A 175 24.16 -0.47 18.23
N ALA A 176 24.81 -0.49 17.06
CA ALA A 176 25.41 0.68 16.44
C ALA A 176 24.41 1.62 15.74
N ALA A 177 23.14 1.22 15.56
CA ALA A 177 22.09 2.10 15.05
C ALA A 177 21.55 3.06 16.14
N LYS A 178 21.85 2.77 17.41
CA LYS A 178 21.35 3.50 18.57
C LYS A 178 21.66 5.00 18.58
N PRO A 179 22.86 5.48 18.21
CA PRO A 179 23.16 6.92 18.19
C PRO A 179 22.35 7.68 17.13
N ALA A 180 22.18 7.11 15.94
CA ALA A 180 21.40 7.73 14.86
C ALA A 180 19.90 7.79 15.22
N LEU A 181 19.38 6.72 15.82
CA LEU A 181 18.01 6.69 16.33
C LEU A 181 17.78 7.68 17.48
N GLN A 182 18.76 7.84 18.37
CA GLN A 182 18.70 8.82 19.44
C GLN A 182 18.67 10.25 18.88
N GLN A 183 19.52 10.58 17.89
CA GLN A 183 19.51 11.89 17.24
C GLN A 183 18.18 12.18 16.52
N MET A 184 17.59 11.19 15.86
CA MET A 184 16.25 11.34 15.26
C MET A 184 15.18 11.58 16.34
N ARG A 185 15.26 10.89 17.48
CA ARG A 185 14.36 11.08 18.62
C ARG A 185 14.45 12.49 19.18
N ASP A 186 15.67 12.99 19.38
CA ASP A 186 15.92 14.34 19.87
C ASP A 186 15.33 15.41 18.92
N ARG A 187 15.31 15.14 17.61
CA ARG A 187 14.71 16.06 16.62
C ARG A 187 13.19 16.00 16.59
N VAL A 188 12.59 14.81 16.70
CA VAL A 188 11.12 14.68 16.87
C VAL A 188 10.68 15.43 18.11
N GLU A 189 11.47 15.36 19.19
CA GLU A 189 11.21 16.09 20.43
C GLU A 189 11.27 17.61 20.22
N LEU A 190 12.20 18.10 19.40
CA LEU A 190 12.30 19.53 19.07
C LEU A 190 11.09 20.04 18.28
N GLU A 191 10.59 19.29 17.31
CA GLU A 191 9.40 19.69 16.54
C GLU A 191 8.11 19.50 17.36
N ALA A 192 8.05 18.48 18.23
CA ALA A 192 6.96 18.32 19.19
C ALA A 192 6.89 19.51 20.17
N ARG A 193 8.05 20.02 20.64
CA ARG A 193 8.12 21.26 21.45
C ARG A 193 7.51 22.46 20.75
N ARG A 194 7.80 22.65 19.47
CA ARG A 194 7.24 23.75 18.65
C ARG A 194 5.73 23.60 18.50
N ALA A 195 5.27 22.41 18.09
CA ALA A 195 3.85 22.11 17.92
C ALA A 195 3.06 22.22 19.25
N TYR A 196 3.68 21.85 20.37
CA TYR A 196 3.11 22.05 21.70
C TYR A 196 2.97 23.53 22.06
N GLY A 197 3.98 24.35 21.74
CA GLY A 197 3.91 25.82 21.89
C GLY A 197 2.76 26.44 21.09
N ASP A 198 2.58 26.03 19.84
CA ASP A 198 1.48 26.48 18.98
C ASP A 198 0.12 26.04 19.52
N LEU A 199 0.01 24.78 19.98
CA LEU A 199 -1.19 24.26 20.64
C LEU A 199 -1.55 25.10 21.88
N LEU A 200 -0.59 25.40 22.75
CA LEU A 200 -0.82 26.24 23.92
C LEU A 200 -1.29 27.65 23.52
N HIS A 201 -0.74 28.21 22.44
CA HIS A 201 -1.18 29.50 21.92
C HIS A 201 -2.60 29.46 21.36
N ALA A 202 -2.98 28.40 20.67
CA ALA A 202 -4.33 28.18 20.14
C ALA A 202 -5.36 27.96 21.26
N LEU A 203 -5.01 27.18 22.29
CA LEU A 203 -5.88 26.89 23.43
C LEU A 203 -6.26 28.15 24.22
N LYS A 204 -5.36 29.15 24.30
CA LYS A 204 -5.63 30.44 24.96
C LYS A 204 -6.73 31.27 24.28
N ARG A 205 -7.09 30.95 23.03
CA ARG A 205 -8.03 31.74 22.20
C ARG A 205 -9.41 31.09 22.06
N ILE A 206 -9.66 29.95 22.69
CA ILE A 206 -10.91 29.21 22.56
C ILE A 206 -11.55 28.89 23.94
N PRO A 207 -12.88 28.76 24.03
CA PRO A 207 -13.57 28.47 25.29
C PRO A 207 -13.11 27.15 25.93
N ALA A 208 -13.13 27.07 27.27
CA ALA A 208 -12.59 25.95 28.04
C ALA A 208 -13.12 24.57 27.60
N LYS A 209 -14.40 24.46 27.23
CA LYS A 209 -14.99 23.21 26.72
C LYS A 209 -14.43 22.79 25.36
N GLN A 210 -14.13 23.75 24.48
CA GLN A 210 -13.49 23.51 23.18
C GLN A 210 -11.99 23.23 23.37
N ALA A 211 -11.35 23.92 24.32
CA ALA A 211 -9.97 23.64 24.73
C ALA A 211 -9.83 22.21 25.26
N MET A 212 -10.78 21.73 26.06
CA MET A 212 -10.82 20.35 26.57
C MET A 212 -10.94 19.32 25.44
N ALA A 213 -11.89 19.50 24.50
CA ALA A 213 -12.02 18.61 23.35
C ALA A 213 -10.78 18.62 22.43
N ARG A 214 -10.13 19.78 22.28
CA ARG A 214 -8.90 19.91 21.50
C ARG A 214 -7.69 19.27 22.19
N LEU A 215 -7.59 19.38 23.51
CA LEU A 215 -6.60 18.65 24.31
C LEU A 215 -6.82 17.14 24.24
N GLU A 216 -8.08 16.67 24.32
CA GLU A 216 -8.46 15.25 24.23
C GLU A 216 -8.09 14.64 22.87
N ALA A 217 -8.35 15.36 21.78
CA ALA A 217 -7.90 14.98 20.44
C ALA A 217 -6.36 14.98 20.30
N SER A 218 -5.66 15.76 21.13
CA SER A 218 -4.20 15.92 21.07
C SER A 218 -3.41 14.89 21.91
N VAL A 219 -4.01 14.25 22.91
CA VAL A 219 -3.32 13.23 23.75
C VAL A 219 -2.76 12.07 22.91
N GLY A 220 -3.53 11.61 21.91
CA GLY A 220 -3.07 10.55 21.01
C GLY A 220 -1.95 10.97 20.05
N LEU A 221 -1.75 12.29 19.84
CA LEU A 221 -0.79 12.85 18.89
C LEU A 221 0.62 12.99 19.48
N PHE A 222 0.71 13.25 20.79
CA PHE A 222 1.98 13.44 21.51
C PHE A 222 2.46 12.17 22.24
N LYS A 223 1.80 11.04 21.99
CA LYS A 223 2.09 9.77 22.64
C LYS A 223 3.57 9.36 22.45
N GLY A 224 4.28 9.14 23.55
CA GLY A 224 5.70 8.79 23.56
C GLY A 224 6.69 9.97 23.54
N THR A 225 6.21 11.22 23.53
CA THR A 225 7.03 12.45 23.70
C THR A 225 7.02 12.94 25.15
N VAL A 226 7.91 13.86 25.53
CA VAL A 226 7.91 14.40 26.92
C VAL A 226 6.68 15.24 27.24
N HIS A 227 5.99 15.75 26.21
CA HIS A 227 4.78 16.59 26.34
C HIS A 227 3.48 15.81 26.53
N GLU A 228 3.50 14.47 26.41
CA GLU A 228 2.32 13.63 26.67
C GLU A 228 1.80 13.83 28.10
N GLY A 229 2.71 13.79 29.08
CA GLY A 229 2.38 14.00 30.49
C GLY A 229 1.84 15.40 30.77
N GLU A 230 2.42 16.42 30.13
CA GLU A 230 2.01 17.82 30.28
C GLU A 230 0.62 18.08 29.70
N ILE A 231 0.29 17.52 28.54
CA ILE A 231 -1.06 17.62 27.93
C ILE A 231 -2.11 16.93 28.82
N ARG A 232 -1.79 15.74 29.34
CA ARG A 232 -2.67 15.00 30.26
C ARG A 232 -2.88 15.76 31.57
N ALA A 233 -1.83 16.32 32.15
CA ALA A 233 -1.91 17.13 33.37
C ALA A 233 -2.72 18.42 33.14
N ARG A 234 -2.51 19.10 32.00
CA ARG A 234 -3.27 20.31 31.65
C ARG A 234 -4.75 20.02 31.42
N ARG A 235 -5.06 18.87 30.79
CA ARG A 235 -6.44 18.39 30.65
C ARG A 235 -7.05 18.13 32.02
N ALA A 236 -6.38 17.39 32.91
CA ALA A 236 -6.89 17.08 34.24
C ALA A 236 -7.13 18.36 35.06
N LEU A 237 -6.27 19.36 34.92
CA LEU A 237 -6.47 20.68 35.52
C LEU A 237 -7.74 21.36 34.96
N LEU A 238 -7.89 21.42 33.63
CA LEU A 238 -9.06 22.01 32.98
C LEU A 238 -10.36 21.28 33.33
N GLU A 239 -10.30 19.96 33.46
CA GLU A 239 -11.40 19.08 33.85
C GLU A 239 -11.82 19.36 35.31
N SER A 240 -10.84 19.57 36.19
CA SER A 240 -11.10 20.00 37.58
C SER A 240 -11.65 21.42 37.68
N GLU A 241 -11.23 22.34 36.80
CA GLU A 241 -11.75 23.70 36.72
C GLU A 241 -13.19 23.72 36.19
N LEU A 242 -13.50 22.94 35.16
CA LEU A 242 -14.88 22.77 34.68
C LEU A 242 -15.78 22.13 35.74
N ALA A 243 -15.28 21.13 36.48
CA ALA A 243 -16.04 20.48 37.55
C ALA A 243 -16.30 21.41 38.75
N ARG A 244 -15.38 22.35 39.05
CA ARG A 244 -15.58 23.37 40.10
C ARG A 244 -16.60 24.45 39.74
N VAL A 245 -16.80 24.72 38.45
CA VAL A 245 -17.79 25.71 37.99
C VAL A 245 -19.22 25.19 38.14
N ASP A 246 -19.43 23.87 38.21
CA ASP A 246 -20.75 23.25 38.39
C ASP A 246 -21.20 23.11 39.86
N ASP A 247 -20.35 23.40 40.85
CA ASP A 247 -20.64 23.12 42.29
C ASP A 247 -20.62 24.36 43.22
N VAL A 248 -20.78 25.58 42.69
CA VAL A 248 -20.97 26.77 43.55
C VAL A 248 -22.45 26.90 43.94
N ARG A 249 -22.83 26.22 45.03
CA ARG A 249 -24.03 26.54 45.83
C ARG A 249 -23.94 27.97 46.36
N ILE A 250 -24.84 28.82 45.91
CA ILE A 250 -25.04 30.19 46.41
C ILE A 250 -25.70 30.12 47.80
N ARG A 251 -25.03 30.66 48.83
CA ARG A 251 -25.63 31.06 50.12
C ARG A 251 -26.61 32.23 49.90
N PRO A 252 -27.76 32.30 50.60
CA PRO A 252 -28.66 33.43 50.47
C PRO A 252 -28.06 34.68 51.14
N ALA A 253 -28.23 35.83 50.50
CA ALA A 253 -27.88 37.14 51.06
C ALA A 253 -29.02 37.64 51.97
N THR A 254 -28.65 38.17 53.13
CA THR A 254 -29.51 38.97 54.02
C THR A 254 -29.64 40.41 53.50
N PRO A 255 -30.74 41.12 53.83
CA PRO A 255 -30.98 42.48 53.37
C PRO A 255 -30.37 43.49 54.35
N GLU A 256 -29.51 44.38 53.86
CA GLU A 256 -29.21 45.63 54.55
C GLU A 256 -29.52 46.80 53.62
N GLU A 257 -30.31 47.71 54.18
CA GLU A 257 -30.68 49.02 53.68
C GLU A 257 -29.44 49.90 53.53
N GLU A 258 -29.40 50.74 52.48
CA GLU A 258 -28.57 51.93 52.56
C GLU A 258 -29.26 53.12 51.89
N GLN A 259 -29.51 54.12 52.73
CA GLN A 259 -30.08 55.42 52.41
C GLN A 259 -29.12 56.24 51.54
N ALA A 260 -29.71 57.10 50.72
CA ALA A 260 -29.01 58.04 49.85
C ALA A 260 -28.20 59.09 50.63
N PRO A 261 -27.09 59.57 50.04
CA PRO A 261 -26.68 60.95 50.22
C PRO A 261 -26.73 61.75 48.91
N ALA A 262 -26.85 63.05 49.09
CA ALA A 262 -27.16 64.06 48.10
C ALA A 262 -26.05 64.34 47.07
N SER A 263 -26.52 64.75 45.88
CA SER A 263 -25.85 65.50 44.80
C SER A 263 -24.41 65.12 44.42
N ALA A 264 -24.26 64.22 43.45
CA ALA A 264 -23.00 63.95 42.74
C ALA A 264 -22.99 64.63 41.34
N PRO A 265 -21.82 65.00 40.79
CA PRO A 265 -21.71 65.62 39.46
C PRO A 265 -22.07 64.60 38.34
N PRO A 266 -22.35 65.05 37.10
CA PRO A 266 -22.81 64.14 36.05
C PRO A 266 -21.75 63.06 35.77
N PRO A 267 -22.15 61.79 35.56
CA PRO A 267 -21.22 60.70 35.28
C PRO A 267 -20.43 60.97 33.99
N ARG A 268 -19.15 60.58 33.97
CA ARG A 268 -18.29 60.76 32.79
C ARG A 268 -18.84 59.90 31.64
N LEU A 269 -18.91 60.44 30.42
CA LEU A 269 -19.41 59.77 29.18
C LEU A 269 -19.06 58.27 29.08
N LEU A 270 -17.82 57.89 29.41
CA LEU A 270 -17.34 56.51 29.36
C LEU A 270 -18.05 55.57 30.36
N GLU A 271 -18.45 56.06 31.53
CA GLU A 271 -19.13 55.29 32.56
C GLU A 271 -20.57 54.96 32.13
N VAL A 272 -21.26 55.93 31.53
CA VAL A 272 -22.62 55.72 30.99
C VAL A 272 -22.59 54.75 29.82
N LEU A 273 -21.58 54.84 28.94
CA LEU A 273 -21.39 53.90 27.84
C LEU A 273 -21.03 52.49 28.32
N ALA A 274 -20.15 52.36 29.33
CA ALA A 274 -19.85 51.07 29.93
C ALA A 274 -21.09 50.43 30.59
N LYS A 275 -21.93 51.25 31.22
CA LYS A 275 -23.21 50.83 31.79
C LYS A 275 -24.20 50.41 30.70
N ALA A 276 -24.27 51.15 29.59
CA ALA A 276 -25.11 50.82 28.43
C ALA A 276 -24.71 49.49 27.80
N GLU A 277 -23.41 49.24 27.59
CA GLU A 277 -22.92 47.95 27.09
C GLU A 277 -23.13 46.83 28.13
N GLY A 278 -23.08 47.14 29.42
CA GLY A 278 -23.49 46.22 30.49
C GLY A 278 -24.97 45.82 30.39
N TYR A 279 -25.87 46.75 30.04
CA TYR A 279 -27.27 46.45 29.76
C TYR A 279 -27.44 45.62 28.49
N ALA A 280 -26.72 45.95 27.42
CA ALA A 280 -26.73 45.20 26.15
C ALA A 280 -26.25 43.75 26.34
N GLY A 281 -25.17 43.54 27.09
CA GLY A 281 -24.65 42.20 27.43
C GLY A 281 -25.64 41.37 28.27
N ARG A 282 -26.53 42.03 29.02
CA ARG A 282 -27.64 41.38 29.74
C ARG A 282 -28.92 41.26 28.92
N ARG A 283 -28.89 41.67 27.64
CA ARG A 283 -30.01 41.71 26.69
C ARG A 283 -31.15 42.63 27.09
N ARG A 284 -30.85 43.65 27.89
CA ARG A 284 -31.77 44.74 28.26
C ARG A 284 -31.64 45.87 27.24
N TYR A 285 -31.95 45.57 25.99
CA TYR A 285 -31.63 46.45 24.86
C TYR A 285 -32.34 47.81 24.92
N ALA A 286 -33.58 47.88 25.42
CA ALA A 286 -34.28 49.15 25.62
C ALA A 286 -33.57 50.05 26.65
N ALA A 287 -33.04 49.46 27.74
CA ALA A 287 -32.29 50.20 28.75
C ALA A 287 -30.91 50.64 28.22
N ALA A 288 -30.29 49.81 27.38
CA ALA A 288 -29.05 50.16 26.68
C ALA A 288 -29.28 51.33 25.70
N ALA A 289 -30.37 51.29 24.91
CA ALA A 289 -30.73 52.35 23.98
C ALA A 289 -30.97 53.69 24.69
N ALA A 290 -31.76 53.70 25.77
CA ALA A 290 -32.01 54.90 26.57
C ALA A 290 -30.70 55.52 27.13
N ALA A 291 -29.76 54.69 27.58
CA ALA A 291 -28.47 55.16 28.07
C ALA A 291 -27.59 55.75 26.95
N TYR A 292 -27.70 55.25 25.70
CA TYR A 292 -27.05 55.84 24.53
C TYR A 292 -27.68 57.17 24.12
N GLU A 293 -29.02 57.29 24.18
CA GLU A 293 -29.75 58.53 23.89
C GLU A 293 -29.36 59.67 24.84
N GLU A 294 -29.24 59.37 26.14
CA GLU A 294 -28.88 60.32 27.20
C GLU A 294 -27.55 61.04 26.92
N VAL A 295 -26.58 60.32 26.34
CA VAL A 295 -25.23 60.85 26.11
C VAL A 295 -24.93 61.24 24.68
N LEU A 296 -25.83 60.96 23.73
CA LEU A 296 -25.63 61.25 22.30
C LEU A 296 -25.39 62.74 22.04
N GLY A 297 -26.09 63.61 22.77
CA GLY A 297 -25.91 65.06 22.68
C GLY A 297 -24.53 65.55 23.16
N GLN A 298 -23.92 64.81 24.09
CA GLN A 298 -22.64 65.13 24.74
C GLN A 298 -21.44 64.48 24.03
N ALA A 299 -21.69 63.63 23.02
CA ALA A 299 -20.65 62.91 22.30
C ALA A 299 -19.82 63.82 21.37
N PRO A 300 -18.49 63.61 21.27
CA PRO A 300 -17.64 64.27 20.28
C PRO A 300 -18.15 64.03 18.86
N THR A 301 -17.99 65.03 17.98
CA THR A 301 -18.50 65.00 16.59
C THR A 301 -18.00 63.78 15.79
N GLN A 302 -16.76 63.34 16.06
CA GLN A 302 -16.13 62.18 15.45
C GLN A 302 -16.75 60.83 15.85
N ASP A 303 -17.37 60.75 17.04
CA ASP A 303 -17.95 59.51 17.58
C ASP A 303 -19.48 59.46 17.44
N ARG A 304 -20.13 60.58 17.15
CA ARG A 304 -21.60 60.69 17.00
C ARG A 304 -22.18 59.70 16.00
N ASP A 305 -21.62 59.60 14.79
CA ASP A 305 -22.13 58.69 13.76
C ASP A 305 -22.07 57.22 14.21
N ARG A 306 -20.95 56.83 14.83
CA ARG A 306 -20.77 55.48 15.38
C ARG A 306 -21.75 55.19 16.51
N MET A 307 -21.94 56.14 17.42
CA MET A 307 -22.86 56.02 18.55
C MET A 307 -24.32 55.98 18.08
N GLN A 308 -24.68 56.77 17.07
CA GLN A 308 -26.02 56.80 16.50
C GLN A 308 -26.35 55.49 15.77
N LYS A 309 -25.38 54.90 15.05
CA LYS A 309 -25.50 53.55 14.48
C LYS A 309 -25.69 52.48 15.55
N ARG A 310 -24.92 52.54 16.64
CA ARG A 310 -25.07 51.60 17.77
C ARG A 310 -26.44 51.76 18.45
N LEU A 311 -26.91 52.99 18.65
CA LEU A 311 -28.24 53.28 19.19
C LEU A 311 -29.35 52.66 18.32
N GLY A 312 -29.33 52.90 17.01
CA GLY A 312 -30.31 52.32 16.09
C GLY A 312 -30.33 50.79 16.15
N ARG A 313 -29.16 50.16 16.25
CA ARG A 313 -29.04 48.70 16.43
C ARG A 313 -29.64 48.22 17.75
N LEU A 314 -29.41 48.93 18.85
CA LEU A 314 -29.98 48.61 20.16
C LEU A 314 -31.50 48.77 20.18
N GLN A 315 -32.04 49.81 19.55
CA GLN A 315 -33.48 50.02 19.39
C GLN A 315 -34.13 48.89 18.58
N ALA A 316 -33.49 48.47 17.49
CA ALA A 316 -33.95 47.38 16.65
C ALA A 316 -33.96 46.03 17.40
N MET A 317 -32.88 45.74 18.15
CA MET A 317 -32.80 44.56 19.02
C MET A 317 -33.82 44.60 20.16
N ALA A 318 -34.12 45.78 20.71
CA ALA A 318 -35.17 45.97 21.70
C ALA A 318 -36.56 45.64 21.12
N SER A 319 -36.88 46.19 19.94
CA SER A 319 -38.14 45.91 19.25
C SER A 319 -38.30 44.41 18.93
N CYS A 320 -37.23 43.74 18.52
CA CYS A 320 -37.25 42.28 18.28
C CYS A 320 -37.58 41.51 19.56
N LEU A 321 -36.93 41.84 20.68
CA LEU A 321 -37.15 41.17 21.95
C LEU A 321 -38.55 41.45 22.52
N ASP A 322 -39.04 42.68 22.41
CA ASP A 322 -40.40 43.05 22.83
C ASP A 322 -41.45 42.27 22.00
N GLY A 323 -41.26 42.17 20.67
CA GLY A 323 -42.13 41.36 19.81
C GLY A 323 -42.09 39.87 20.15
N LEU A 324 -40.93 39.33 20.53
CA LEU A 324 -40.81 37.95 21.02
C LEU A 324 -41.59 37.74 22.32
N ILE A 325 -41.45 38.66 23.28
CA ILE A 325 -42.16 38.62 24.56
C ILE A 325 -43.67 38.67 24.35
N GLU A 326 -44.14 39.62 23.54
CA GLU A 326 -45.56 39.76 23.19
C GLU A 326 -46.11 38.48 22.54
N ARG A 327 -45.37 37.90 21.59
CA ARG A 327 -45.78 36.68 20.89
C ARG A 327 -45.88 35.47 21.81
N ILE A 328 -44.96 35.36 22.78
CA ILE A 328 -45.01 34.32 23.81
C ILE A 328 -46.28 34.46 24.65
N GLY A 329 -46.64 35.68 25.04
CA GLY A 329 -47.85 35.96 25.81
C GLY A 329 -49.15 35.69 25.05
N GLN A 330 -49.22 36.11 23.78
CA GLN A 330 -50.42 35.95 22.94
C GLN A 330 -50.63 34.52 22.44
N GLN A 331 -49.55 33.81 22.10
CA GLN A 331 -49.61 32.49 21.49
C GLN A 331 -48.70 31.46 22.20
N PRO A 332 -48.95 31.16 23.49
CA PRO A 332 -48.11 30.21 24.24
C PRO A 332 -48.15 28.79 23.64
N GLY A 333 -49.20 28.46 22.88
CA GLY A 333 -49.30 27.21 22.12
C GLY A 333 -48.18 27.01 21.08
N ALA A 334 -47.70 28.10 20.47
CA ALA A 334 -46.62 28.05 19.49
C ALA A 334 -45.31 27.53 20.10
N PHE A 335 -45.09 27.71 21.40
CA PHE A 335 -43.85 27.39 22.11
C PHE A 335 -43.92 26.10 22.96
N ARG A 336 -44.89 25.22 22.70
CA ARG A 336 -44.96 23.89 23.33
C ARG A 336 -43.86 22.97 22.85
N ARG A 337 -43.41 22.04 23.71
CA ARG A 337 -42.38 21.03 23.38
C ARG A 337 -41.08 21.67 22.87
N PHE A 338 -40.71 22.80 23.48
CA PHE A 338 -39.44 23.49 23.28
C PHE A 338 -38.29 22.66 23.84
N LYS A 339 -37.28 22.39 23.00
CA LYS A 339 -36.16 21.51 23.33
C LYS A 339 -35.09 22.24 24.15
N ILE A 340 -34.84 21.74 25.35
CA ILE A 340 -33.85 22.20 26.32
C ILE A 340 -32.67 21.22 26.32
N GLY A 341 -31.62 21.51 25.55
CA GLY A 341 -30.46 20.61 25.43
C GLY A 341 -30.70 19.43 24.47
N SER A 342 -30.09 18.28 24.72
CA SER A 342 -30.12 17.12 23.81
C SER A 342 -31.41 16.28 23.92
N THR A 343 -31.96 16.12 25.12
CA THR A 343 -33.06 15.18 25.40
C THR A 343 -34.24 15.77 26.18
N VAL A 344 -34.11 16.94 26.81
CA VAL A 344 -35.17 17.51 27.66
C VAL A 344 -36.08 18.44 26.85
N PHE A 345 -37.38 18.42 27.14
CA PHE A 345 -38.38 19.30 26.52
C PHE A 345 -39.21 20.00 27.60
N GLY A 346 -39.58 21.25 27.33
CA GLY A 346 -40.47 22.05 28.16
C GLY A 346 -41.41 22.91 27.33
N ASN A 347 -42.35 23.58 27.97
CA ASN A 347 -43.23 24.55 27.34
C ASN A 347 -42.84 25.94 27.82
N VAL A 348 -42.57 26.88 26.91
CA VAL A 348 -42.45 28.28 27.31
C VAL A 348 -43.83 28.76 27.76
N VAL A 349 -43.92 29.26 28.98
CA VAL A 349 -45.20 29.62 29.61
C VAL A 349 -45.34 31.12 29.85
N ASP A 350 -44.22 31.82 29.97
CA ASP A 350 -44.19 33.27 30.19
C ASP A 350 -42.83 33.84 29.76
N ALA A 351 -42.81 35.13 29.45
CA ALA A 351 -41.62 35.89 29.14
C ALA A 351 -41.80 37.34 29.63
N THR A 352 -40.78 37.87 30.30
CA THR A 352 -40.73 39.27 30.71
C THR A 352 -39.49 39.93 30.10
N ARG A 353 -39.28 41.23 30.36
CA ARG A 353 -38.10 41.96 29.88
C ARG A 353 -36.76 41.42 30.40
N ASP A 354 -36.76 40.67 31.50
CA ASP A 354 -35.52 40.18 32.13
C ASP A 354 -35.33 38.66 32.01
N ARG A 355 -36.41 37.90 31.84
CA ARG A 355 -36.38 36.43 31.90
C ARG A 355 -37.43 35.76 31.04
N VAL A 356 -37.17 34.49 30.70
CA VAL A 356 -38.15 33.56 30.13
C VAL A 356 -38.44 32.44 31.14
N GLU A 357 -39.71 32.05 31.28
CA GLU A 357 -40.14 30.96 32.15
C GLU A 357 -40.57 29.75 31.32
N ILE A 358 -40.01 28.58 31.64
CA ILE A 358 -40.27 27.32 30.94
C ILE A 358 -40.75 26.28 31.93
N ARG A 359 -41.90 25.66 31.63
CA ARG A 359 -42.47 24.56 32.41
C ARG A 359 -41.96 23.21 31.89
N LEU A 360 -41.36 22.43 32.77
CA LEU A 360 -40.94 21.05 32.58
C LEU A 360 -42.00 20.12 33.19
N GLY A 361 -42.79 19.45 32.35
CA GLY A 361 -43.82 18.51 32.82
C GLY A 361 -44.91 19.12 33.72
N PRO A 362 -45.54 18.34 34.62
CA PRO A 362 -46.70 18.79 35.40
C PRO A 362 -46.43 19.84 36.50
N GLY A 363 -45.18 20.18 36.83
CA GLY A 363 -44.93 21.05 37.99
C GLY A 363 -43.61 21.82 38.06
N ALA A 364 -42.53 21.38 37.40
CA ALA A 364 -41.25 22.09 37.50
C ALA A 364 -41.22 23.32 36.57
N ARG A 365 -40.80 24.48 37.09
CA ARG A 365 -40.57 25.70 36.29
C ARG A 365 -39.10 26.10 36.35
N VAL A 366 -38.55 26.46 35.20
CA VAL A 366 -37.19 26.99 35.07
C VAL A 366 -37.29 28.42 34.59
N ARG A 367 -36.64 29.33 35.32
CA ARG A 367 -36.51 30.73 34.94
C ARG A 367 -35.11 30.96 34.41
N TRP A 368 -35.01 31.47 33.19
CA TRP A 368 -33.74 31.85 32.60
C TRP A 368 -33.72 33.32 32.29
N ASP A 369 -32.71 34.00 32.81
CA ASP A 369 -32.40 35.36 32.37
C ASP A 369 -32.06 35.34 30.90
N TRP A 370 -32.49 36.37 30.17
CA TRP A 370 -32.17 36.48 28.74
C TRP A 370 -30.67 36.38 28.51
N ALA A 371 -29.84 36.99 29.36
CA ALA A 371 -28.38 36.90 29.30
C ALA A 371 -27.81 35.47 29.27
N ARG A 372 -28.49 34.50 29.91
CA ARG A 372 -28.00 33.12 30.09
C ARG A 372 -28.43 32.17 28.96
N LEU A 373 -29.30 32.60 28.06
CA LEU A 373 -29.70 31.81 26.89
C LEU A 373 -28.55 31.74 25.88
N SER A 374 -28.20 30.54 25.41
CA SER A 374 -27.27 30.40 24.29
C SER A 374 -27.89 30.91 22.99
N SER A 375 -27.06 31.29 22.02
CA SER A 375 -27.49 31.70 20.66
C SER A 375 -28.41 30.67 20.02
N GLU A 376 -28.09 29.38 20.16
CA GLU A 376 -28.90 28.26 19.66
C GLU A 376 -30.32 28.23 20.25
N ARG A 377 -30.46 28.47 21.55
CA ARG A 377 -31.77 28.45 22.21
C ARG A 377 -32.58 29.67 21.82
N LEU A 378 -31.92 30.82 21.72
CA LEU A 378 -32.56 32.06 21.30
C LEU A 378 -33.01 31.99 19.83
N GLU A 379 -32.18 31.48 18.92
CA GLU A 379 -32.53 31.21 17.53
C GLU A 379 -33.81 30.37 17.43
N ARG A 380 -33.92 29.29 18.21
CA ARG A 380 -35.14 28.45 18.23
C ARG A 380 -36.37 29.19 18.73
N LEU A 381 -36.22 30.07 19.72
CA LEU A 381 -37.33 30.91 20.20
C LEU A 381 -37.77 31.90 19.11
N LEU A 382 -36.81 32.58 18.48
CA LEU A 382 -37.04 33.55 17.41
C LEU A 382 -37.73 32.92 16.19
N ILE A 383 -37.23 31.78 15.72
CA ILE A 383 -37.84 31.03 14.60
C ILE A 383 -39.28 30.62 14.95
N ARG A 384 -39.50 30.14 16.18
CA ARG A 384 -40.79 29.62 16.62
C ARG A 384 -41.82 30.69 16.92
N ALA A 385 -41.37 31.89 17.28
CA ALA A 385 -42.22 33.06 17.38
C ALA A 385 -42.82 33.46 16.02
N GLY A 386 -42.10 33.15 14.93
CA GLY A 386 -42.56 33.48 13.58
C GLY A 386 -42.69 34.99 13.37
N LEU A 387 -41.78 35.78 13.98
CA LEU A 387 -41.76 37.23 13.83
C LEU A 387 -41.60 37.59 12.33
N THR A 388 -42.41 38.53 11.87
CA THR A 388 -42.45 39.02 10.49
C THR A 388 -42.06 40.50 10.43
N GLY A 389 -41.74 41.00 9.24
CA GLY A 389 -41.33 42.39 9.06
C GLY A 389 -39.98 42.67 9.73
N GLU A 390 -39.76 43.93 10.11
CA GLU A 390 -38.51 44.40 10.73
C GLU A 390 -38.11 43.55 11.96
N ALA A 391 -39.06 43.23 12.84
CA ALA A 391 -38.78 42.41 14.04
C ALA A 391 -38.24 41.00 13.70
N GLY A 392 -38.61 40.44 12.56
CA GLY A 392 -38.12 39.15 12.06
C GLY A 392 -36.72 39.22 11.47
N VAL A 393 -36.38 40.33 10.80
CA VAL A 393 -35.03 40.58 10.26
C VAL A 393 -34.04 40.88 11.39
N GLU A 394 -34.47 41.67 12.38
CA GLU A 394 -33.65 42.08 13.53
C GLU A 394 -33.34 40.94 14.52
N ALA A 395 -34.02 39.80 14.39
CA ALA A 395 -33.63 38.55 15.03
C ALA A 395 -32.22 38.11 14.63
N ALA A 396 -31.81 38.37 13.38
CA ALA A 396 -30.46 38.12 12.91
C ALA A 396 -29.45 39.09 13.52
N THR A 397 -29.82 40.37 13.69
CA THR A 397 -29.00 41.39 14.36
C THR A 397 -28.66 40.98 15.79
N VAL A 398 -29.63 40.42 16.52
CA VAL A 398 -29.41 39.87 17.87
C VAL A 398 -28.38 38.74 17.86
N LEU A 399 -28.48 37.81 16.90
CA LEU A 399 -27.54 36.69 16.78
C LEU A 399 -26.13 37.13 16.33
N LEU A 400 -26.04 38.17 15.50
CA LEU A 400 -24.76 38.78 15.10
C LEU A 400 -24.08 39.49 16.27
N ASP A 401 -24.84 40.23 17.10
CA ASP A 401 -24.30 40.89 18.30
C ASP A 401 -23.79 39.87 19.33
N MET A 402 -24.41 38.68 19.37
CA MET A 402 -23.94 37.53 20.14
C MET A 402 -22.70 36.83 19.55
N GLY A 403 -22.20 37.26 18.39
CA GLY A 403 -21.05 36.67 17.72
C GLY A 403 -21.34 35.32 17.04
N ASP A 404 -22.56 35.07 16.59
CA ASP A 404 -22.96 33.81 15.93
C ASP A 404 -23.52 34.01 14.50
N PRO A 405 -22.66 34.41 13.53
CA PRO A 405 -23.07 34.63 12.15
C PRO A 405 -23.73 33.42 11.45
N PRO A 406 -23.31 32.15 11.66
CA PRO A 406 -23.97 31.01 11.03
C PRO A 406 -25.46 30.89 11.36
N ARG A 407 -25.85 31.19 12.61
CA ARG A 407 -27.26 31.18 13.03
C ARG A 407 -28.02 32.39 12.49
N ALA A 408 -27.38 33.56 12.46
CA ALA A 408 -27.95 34.75 11.84
C ALA A 408 -28.28 34.51 10.35
N LEU A 409 -27.35 33.94 9.58
CA LEU A 409 -27.56 33.59 8.17
C LEU A 409 -28.72 32.62 7.97
N LYS A 410 -28.92 31.68 8.89
CA LYS A 410 -30.05 30.74 8.84
C LYS A 410 -31.40 31.44 9.05
N VAL A 411 -31.47 32.40 9.97
CA VAL A 411 -32.68 33.22 10.18
C VAL A 411 -32.96 34.09 8.95
N LEU A 412 -31.91 34.71 8.39
CA LEU A 412 -32.02 35.53 7.17
C LEU A 412 -32.47 34.72 5.96
N ALA A 413 -32.04 33.46 5.81
CA ALA A 413 -32.40 32.59 4.68
C ALA A 413 -33.92 32.36 4.57
N ASP A 414 -34.63 32.15 5.68
CA ASP A 414 -36.10 31.96 5.68
C ASP A 414 -36.85 33.25 5.30
N ARG A 415 -36.27 34.42 5.60
CA ARG A 415 -36.87 35.74 5.33
C ARG A 415 -36.54 36.24 3.93
N PHE A 416 -35.41 35.85 3.36
CA PHE A 416 -34.89 36.29 2.07
C PHE A 416 -35.90 36.12 0.91
N GLU A 417 -36.66 35.02 0.90
CA GLU A 417 -37.69 34.77 -0.13
C GLU A 417 -39.09 35.26 0.28
N ARG A 418 -39.40 35.23 1.58
CA ARG A 418 -40.76 35.49 2.08
C ARG A 418 -41.11 36.97 2.19
N GLU A 419 -40.10 37.84 2.32
CA GLU A 419 -40.28 39.27 2.59
C GLU A 419 -39.48 40.15 1.62
N PRO A 420 -39.88 40.20 0.32
CA PRO A 420 -39.13 40.92 -0.71
C PRO A 420 -39.04 42.43 -0.45
N GLY A 421 -39.97 43.01 0.32
CA GLY A 421 -39.93 44.42 0.73
C GLY A 421 -38.78 44.79 1.66
N LEU A 422 -38.18 43.80 2.36
CA LEU A 422 -37.04 44.00 3.26
C LEU A 422 -35.72 43.48 2.68
N ARG A 423 -35.69 43.17 1.38
CA ARG A 423 -34.55 42.52 0.73
C ARG A 423 -33.24 43.27 0.92
N SER A 424 -33.23 44.59 0.75
CA SER A 424 -32.03 45.42 0.92
C SER A 424 -31.44 45.30 2.33
N ARG A 425 -32.29 45.27 3.36
CA ARG A 425 -31.89 45.13 4.76
C ARG A 425 -31.36 43.73 5.06
N VAL A 426 -32.03 42.70 4.54
CA VAL A 426 -31.57 41.30 4.67
C VAL A 426 -30.21 41.12 4.00
N GLU A 427 -30.02 41.66 2.80
CA GLU A 427 -28.75 41.61 2.05
C GLU A 427 -27.60 42.35 2.76
N GLU A 428 -27.87 43.47 3.42
CA GLU A 428 -26.91 44.19 4.27
C GLU A 428 -26.45 43.30 5.45
N LEU A 429 -27.39 42.68 6.16
CA LEU A 429 -27.08 41.79 7.28
C LEU A 429 -26.38 40.49 6.83
N ILE A 430 -26.66 39.99 5.62
CA ILE A 430 -25.90 38.88 5.03
C ILE A 430 -24.45 39.30 4.79
N CYS A 431 -24.22 40.51 4.25
CA CYS A 431 -22.86 41.03 4.06
C CYS A 431 -22.14 41.14 5.41
N GLU A 432 -22.78 41.71 6.43
CA GLU A 432 -22.22 41.80 7.78
C GLU A 432 -21.87 40.41 8.34
N ALA A 433 -22.79 39.46 8.27
CA ALA A 433 -22.59 38.10 8.75
C ALA A 433 -21.43 37.37 8.04
N ARG A 434 -21.18 37.70 6.76
CA ARG A 434 -20.07 37.15 5.96
C ARG A 434 -18.82 38.03 5.99
N GLY A 435 -18.81 39.14 6.72
CA GLY A 435 -17.69 40.09 6.79
C GLY A 435 -17.39 40.82 5.47
N MET A 436 -18.38 40.92 4.58
CA MET A 436 -18.26 41.58 3.27
C MET A 436 -18.55 43.08 3.41
N LYS A 437 -17.71 43.91 2.78
CA LYS A 437 -17.87 45.39 2.82
C LYS A 437 -18.93 45.92 1.86
N THR A 438 -19.21 45.20 0.79
CA THR A 438 -20.12 45.62 -0.28
C THR A 438 -20.92 44.43 -0.78
N LEU A 439 -22.13 44.70 -1.28
CA LEU A 439 -22.98 43.68 -1.89
C LEU A 439 -22.30 43.11 -3.15
N PRO A 440 -22.24 41.77 -3.32
CA PRO A 440 -21.70 41.18 -4.53
C PRO A 440 -22.57 41.50 -5.75
N ALA A 441 -21.95 41.56 -6.93
CA ALA A 441 -22.66 41.79 -8.19
C ALA A 441 -23.72 40.69 -8.40
N GLY A 442 -24.98 41.08 -8.60
CA GLY A 442 -26.12 40.17 -8.69
C GLY A 442 -26.76 39.75 -7.36
N GLY A 443 -26.21 40.19 -6.22
CA GLY A 443 -26.75 39.95 -4.89
C GLY A 443 -26.59 38.50 -4.40
N PHE A 444 -27.46 38.09 -3.50
CA PHE A 444 -27.51 36.71 -2.99
C PHE A 444 -28.71 35.94 -3.58
N HIS A 445 -28.59 34.63 -3.59
CA HIS A 445 -29.62 33.69 -4.02
C HIS A 445 -29.72 32.56 -3.00
N LEU A 446 -30.94 32.06 -2.78
CA LEU A 446 -31.14 30.86 -1.98
C LEU A 446 -30.94 29.63 -2.85
N HIS A 447 -30.04 28.73 -2.46
CA HIS A 447 -29.83 27.42 -3.10
C HIS A 447 -29.64 26.37 -2.01
N ASP A 448 -30.47 25.31 -2.01
CA ASP A 448 -30.51 24.29 -0.96
C ASP A 448 -30.55 24.84 0.48
N GLY A 449 -31.35 25.90 0.70
CA GLY A 449 -31.51 26.55 2.01
C GLY A 449 -30.30 27.36 2.48
N ARG A 450 -29.31 27.61 1.59
CA ARG A 450 -28.14 28.43 1.86
C ARG A 450 -28.13 29.67 0.99
N LEU A 451 -27.73 30.79 1.58
CA LEU A 451 -27.55 32.05 0.87
C LEU A 451 -26.18 32.05 0.19
N MET A 452 -26.19 32.09 -1.14
CA MET A 452 -25.02 31.98 -2.00
C MET A 452 -24.97 33.16 -2.97
N THR A 453 -23.77 33.60 -3.36
CA THR A 453 -23.61 34.49 -4.52
C THR A 453 -23.88 33.71 -5.82
N GLY A 454 -24.06 34.42 -6.94
CA GLY A 454 -24.21 33.77 -8.26
C GLY A 454 -23.04 32.82 -8.58
N ALA A 455 -21.81 33.27 -8.34
CA ALA A 455 -20.62 32.45 -8.55
C ALA A 455 -20.56 31.22 -7.61
N GLU A 456 -20.95 31.37 -6.34
CA GLU A 456 -21.01 30.25 -5.40
C GLU A 456 -22.06 29.21 -5.81
N ARG A 457 -23.21 29.67 -6.33
CA ARG A 457 -24.26 28.80 -6.86
C ARG A 457 -23.78 28.04 -8.09
N ASP A 458 -23.18 28.73 -9.05
CA ASP A 458 -22.70 28.11 -10.30
C ASP A 458 -21.62 27.07 -10.01
N GLU A 459 -20.72 27.36 -9.06
CA GLU A 459 -19.74 26.40 -8.55
C GLU A 459 -20.41 25.18 -7.89
N ALA A 460 -21.41 25.40 -7.03
CA ALA A 460 -22.15 24.30 -6.38
C ALA A 460 -22.86 23.40 -7.40
N VAL A 461 -23.46 23.99 -8.44
CA VAL A 461 -24.10 23.25 -9.55
C VAL A 461 -23.07 22.47 -10.35
N LEU A 462 -21.90 23.04 -10.64
CA LEU A 462 -20.82 22.35 -11.34
C LEU A 462 -20.32 21.15 -10.52
N VAL A 463 -20.04 21.33 -9.23
CA VAL A 463 -19.62 20.25 -8.32
C VAL A 463 -20.67 19.13 -8.27
N ALA A 464 -21.96 19.48 -8.20
CA ALA A 464 -23.04 18.49 -8.23
C ALA A 464 -23.08 17.69 -9.54
N LYS A 465 -22.87 18.35 -10.70
CA LYS A 465 -22.79 17.67 -12.01
C LYS A 465 -21.57 16.74 -12.09
N LEU A 466 -20.40 17.20 -11.66
CA LEU A 466 -19.17 16.40 -11.62
C LEU A 466 -19.38 15.13 -10.78
N ALA A 467 -19.94 15.26 -9.58
CA ALA A 467 -20.24 14.13 -8.70
C ALA A 467 -21.27 13.17 -9.32
N LYS A 468 -22.35 13.70 -9.92
CA LYS A 468 -23.40 12.90 -10.57
C LYS A 468 -22.84 12.04 -11.70
N PHE A 469 -22.12 12.65 -12.64
CA PHE A 469 -21.58 11.90 -13.78
C PHE A 469 -20.44 10.97 -13.37
N GLY A 470 -19.58 11.38 -12.44
CA GLY A 470 -18.55 10.52 -11.87
C GLY A 470 -19.14 9.23 -11.27
N LYS A 471 -20.24 9.34 -10.52
CA LYS A 471 -20.96 8.18 -9.99
C LYS A 471 -21.55 7.29 -11.08
N LEU A 472 -22.17 7.88 -12.10
CA LEU A 472 -22.72 7.12 -13.23
C LEU A 472 -21.66 6.31 -13.98
N ILE A 473 -20.42 6.82 -14.10
CA ILE A 473 -19.30 6.08 -14.70
C ILE A 473 -18.88 4.90 -13.83
N ILE A 474 -18.80 5.09 -12.52
CA ILE A 474 -18.41 4.04 -11.57
C ILE A 474 -19.45 2.91 -11.56
N ASP A 475 -20.73 3.26 -11.53
CA ASP A 475 -21.84 2.32 -11.37
C ASP A 475 -22.34 1.73 -12.70
N ALA A 476 -21.89 2.23 -13.85
CA ALA A 476 -22.34 1.78 -15.17
C ALA A 476 -22.06 0.28 -15.41
N GLU A 477 -22.96 -0.38 -16.15
CA GLU A 477 -22.69 -1.71 -16.67
C GLU A 477 -21.55 -1.68 -17.72
N PRO A 478 -20.89 -2.82 -17.99
CA PRO A 478 -19.87 -2.93 -19.03
C PRO A 478 -20.32 -2.30 -20.36
N GLY A 479 -19.49 -1.40 -20.90
CA GLY A 479 -19.77 -0.68 -22.15
C GLY A 479 -20.74 0.50 -22.07
N GLN A 480 -21.32 0.81 -20.90
CA GLN A 480 -22.31 1.90 -20.75
C GLN A 480 -21.75 3.18 -20.10
N TRP A 481 -20.44 3.25 -19.84
CA TRP A 481 -19.82 4.37 -19.12
C TRP A 481 -19.46 5.57 -20.03
N SER A 482 -19.49 5.42 -21.36
CA SER A 482 -19.05 6.43 -22.32
C SER A 482 -19.92 7.69 -22.35
N GLN A 483 -21.25 7.55 -22.30
CA GLN A 483 -22.17 8.69 -22.35
C GLN A 483 -22.02 9.63 -21.12
N PRO A 484 -21.94 9.13 -19.88
CA PRO A 484 -21.54 9.95 -18.73
C PRO A 484 -20.14 10.56 -18.84
N ALA A 485 -19.19 9.87 -19.50
CA ALA A 485 -17.84 10.40 -19.71
C ALA A 485 -17.83 11.60 -20.67
N ASP A 486 -18.60 11.55 -21.76
CA ASP A 486 -18.75 12.68 -22.69
C ASP A 486 -19.41 13.87 -21.99
N SER A 487 -20.36 13.60 -21.08
CA SER A 487 -20.97 14.63 -20.25
C SER A 487 -19.97 15.31 -19.30
N LEU A 488 -18.96 14.58 -18.80
CA LEU A 488 -17.86 15.17 -18.02
C LEU A 488 -16.91 15.97 -18.90
N ARG A 489 -16.51 15.44 -20.07
CA ARG A 489 -15.62 16.16 -21.00
C ARG A 489 -16.19 17.51 -21.42
N ALA A 490 -17.51 17.60 -21.60
CA ALA A 490 -18.21 18.85 -21.91
C ALA A 490 -18.07 19.93 -20.80
N LEU A 491 -17.64 19.56 -19.58
CA LEU A 491 -17.38 20.48 -18.47
C LEU A 491 -15.91 20.97 -18.43
N GLY A 492 -15.08 20.62 -19.42
CA GLY A 492 -13.70 21.08 -19.54
C GLY A 492 -12.74 20.43 -18.55
N ALA A 493 -11.68 21.14 -18.16
CA ALA A 493 -10.54 20.58 -17.41
C ALA A 493 -10.93 19.89 -16.08
N ARG A 494 -11.86 20.47 -15.31
CA ARG A 494 -12.37 19.84 -14.07
C ARG A 494 -13.20 18.59 -14.34
N GLY A 495 -13.88 18.57 -15.49
CA GLY A 495 -14.58 17.40 -16.00
C GLY A 495 -13.62 16.27 -16.33
N ASP A 496 -12.52 16.57 -17.02
CA ASP A 496 -11.47 15.60 -17.36
C ASP A 496 -10.76 15.03 -16.11
N GLU A 497 -10.48 15.87 -15.12
CA GLU A 497 -9.93 15.44 -13.83
C GLU A 497 -10.90 14.47 -13.12
N GLN A 498 -12.18 14.83 -13.05
CA GLN A 498 -13.21 13.97 -12.45
C GLN A 498 -13.41 12.68 -13.25
N LEU A 499 -13.32 12.74 -14.58
CA LEU A 499 -13.42 11.58 -15.47
C LEU A 499 -12.27 10.61 -15.19
N GLN A 500 -11.03 11.10 -15.14
CA GLN A 500 -9.87 10.27 -14.82
C GLN A 500 -10.02 9.62 -13.44
N ALA A 501 -10.49 10.36 -12.43
CA ALA A 501 -10.75 9.82 -11.09
C ALA A 501 -11.83 8.72 -11.12
N ALA A 502 -12.95 8.95 -11.82
CA ALA A 502 -14.04 8.00 -11.93
C ALA A 502 -13.65 6.71 -12.67
N LEU A 503 -12.92 6.81 -13.78
CA LEU A 503 -12.41 5.66 -14.53
C LEU A 503 -11.38 4.85 -13.71
N THR A 504 -10.52 5.53 -12.95
CA THR A 504 -9.57 4.89 -12.04
C THR A 504 -10.32 4.12 -10.94
N ALA A 505 -11.34 4.72 -10.34
CA ALA A 505 -12.19 4.06 -9.35
C ALA A 505 -12.94 2.84 -9.94
N ARG A 506 -13.43 2.95 -11.18
CA ARG A 506 -14.07 1.84 -11.91
C ARG A 506 -13.13 0.65 -12.08
N ILE A 507 -11.87 0.86 -12.46
CA ILE A 507 -10.85 -0.21 -12.53
C ILE A 507 -10.57 -0.81 -11.14
N GLY A 508 -10.61 0.00 -10.08
CA GLY A 508 -10.55 -0.50 -8.70
C GLY A 508 -11.69 -1.48 -8.39
N ALA A 509 -12.93 -1.08 -8.64
CA ALA A 509 -14.11 -1.92 -8.44
C ALA A 509 -14.08 -3.19 -9.31
N PHE A 510 -13.53 -3.09 -10.53
CA PHE A 510 -13.29 -4.22 -11.41
C PHE A 510 -12.38 -5.28 -10.79
N LYS A 511 -11.24 -4.87 -10.22
CA LYS A 511 -10.30 -5.77 -9.54
C LYS A 511 -10.98 -6.52 -8.39
N GLU A 512 -11.83 -5.84 -7.62
CA GLU A 512 -12.61 -6.50 -6.55
C GLU A 512 -13.62 -7.52 -7.11
N LYS A 513 -14.32 -7.19 -8.20
CA LYS A 513 -15.21 -8.14 -8.88
C LYS A 513 -14.44 -9.37 -9.38
N LEU A 514 -13.26 -9.17 -9.97
CA LEU A 514 -12.39 -10.24 -10.43
C LEU A 514 -11.94 -11.17 -9.29
N ASP A 515 -11.46 -10.61 -8.17
CA ASP A 515 -11.02 -11.39 -7.02
C ASP A 515 -12.16 -12.24 -6.42
N ASN A 516 -13.41 -11.83 -6.67
CA ASN A 516 -14.62 -12.53 -6.25
C ASN A 516 -15.17 -13.53 -7.27
N VAL A 517 -14.59 -13.65 -8.47
CA VAL A 517 -14.98 -14.64 -9.48
C VAL A 517 -14.85 -16.05 -8.90
N ARG A 518 -15.97 -16.81 -8.92
CA ARG A 518 -16.08 -18.12 -8.25
C ARG A 518 -14.98 -19.08 -8.66
N ILE A 519 -14.71 -19.23 -9.96
CA ILE A 519 -13.73 -20.21 -10.47
C ILE A 519 -12.29 -19.88 -10.03
N LEU A 520 -11.98 -18.61 -9.79
CA LEU A 520 -10.66 -18.15 -9.37
C LEU A 520 -10.46 -18.16 -7.85
N LYS A 521 -11.50 -18.38 -7.04
CA LYS A 521 -11.38 -18.44 -5.57
C LYS A 521 -10.42 -19.56 -5.15
N ARG A 522 -9.57 -19.30 -4.15
CA ARG A 522 -8.50 -20.22 -3.68
C ARG A 522 -8.99 -21.66 -3.48
N LYS A 523 -10.16 -21.84 -2.86
CA LYS A 523 -10.77 -23.15 -2.60
C LYS A 523 -11.11 -23.95 -3.88
N ASN A 524 -11.33 -23.28 -5.00
CA ASN A 524 -11.70 -23.89 -6.27
C ASN A 524 -10.51 -24.08 -7.22
N LEU A 525 -9.34 -23.46 -6.94
CA LEU A 525 -8.16 -23.55 -7.80
C LEU A 525 -7.62 -24.99 -7.94
N GLY A 526 -7.79 -25.83 -6.93
CA GLY A 526 -7.40 -27.25 -7.02
C GLY A 526 -8.24 -28.00 -8.06
N GLN A 527 -9.56 -27.83 -8.01
CA GLN A 527 -10.50 -28.43 -8.97
C GLN A 527 -10.27 -27.88 -10.39
N LEU A 528 -10.16 -26.56 -10.53
CA LEU A 528 -9.88 -25.92 -11.81
C LEU A 528 -8.62 -26.49 -12.48
N ARG A 529 -7.50 -26.57 -11.72
CA ARG A 529 -6.26 -27.15 -12.23
C ARG A 529 -6.41 -28.62 -12.61
N ALA A 530 -7.19 -29.39 -11.86
CA ALA A 530 -7.48 -30.79 -12.19
C ALA A 530 -8.25 -30.92 -13.52
N GLU A 531 -9.28 -30.11 -13.72
CA GLU A 531 -10.06 -30.05 -14.97
C GLU A 531 -9.18 -29.65 -16.16
N MET A 532 -8.40 -28.58 -16.01
CA MET A 532 -7.45 -28.12 -17.04
C MET A 532 -6.38 -29.16 -17.36
N PHE A 533 -5.88 -29.88 -16.34
CA PHE A 533 -4.90 -30.95 -16.53
C PHE A 533 -5.48 -32.16 -17.25
N ALA A 534 -6.75 -32.51 -16.98
CA ALA A 534 -7.47 -33.56 -17.70
C ALA A 534 -7.65 -33.20 -19.19
N GLU A 535 -8.13 -31.99 -19.47
CA GLU A 535 -8.27 -31.46 -20.83
C GLU A 535 -6.92 -31.40 -21.56
N LEU A 536 -5.86 -30.92 -20.91
CA LEU A 536 -4.50 -30.95 -21.44
C LEU A 536 -4.05 -32.37 -21.77
N GLY A 537 -4.45 -33.36 -20.97
CA GLY A 537 -4.23 -34.78 -21.23
C GLY A 537 -4.87 -35.24 -22.55
N GLU A 538 -6.12 -34.88 -22.81
CA GLU A 538 -6.80 -35.19 -24.08
C GLU A 538 -6.13 -34.49 -25.27
N ARG A 539 -5.81 -33.20 -25.15
CA ARG A 539 -5.10 -32.46 -26.21
C ARG A 539 -3.75 -33.08 -26.54
N ARG A 540 -3.00 -33.50 -25.52
CA ARG A 540 -1.73 -34.24 -25.69
C ARG A 540 -1.91 -35.54 -26.44
N LYS A 541 -2.95 -36.34 -26.13
CA LYS A 541 -3.20 -37.61 -26.84
C LYS A 541 -3.37 -37.39 -28.33
N VAL A 542 -4.17 -36.39 -28.71
CA VAL A 542 -4.41 -36.06 -30.12
C VAL A 542 -3.12 -35.58 -30.81
N ALA A 543 -2.39 -34.66 -30.20
CA ALA A 543 -1.12 -34.17 -30.73
C ALA A 543 -0.08 -35.29 -30.91
N LEU A 544 0.09 -36.12 -29.88
CA LEU A 544 1.04 -37.23 -29.89
C LEU A 544 0.67 -38.31 -30.91
N ALA A 545 -0.63 -38.57 -31.11
CA ALA A 545 -1.08 -39.53 -32.13
C ALA A 545 -0.57 -39.14 -33.52
N LEU A 546 -0.70 -37.87 -33.91
CA LEU A 546 -0.19 -37.39 -35.20
C LEU A 546 1.34 -37.35 -35.25
N ILE A 547 2.02 -36.84 -34.21
CA ILE A 547 3.48 -36.73 -34.17
C ILE A 547 4.16 -38.11 -34.32
N PHE A 548 3.58 -39.15 -33.70
CA PHE A 548 4.10 -40.51 -33.75
C PHE A 548 3.57 -41.34 -34.93
N ASP A 549 2.60 -40.84 -35.70
CA ASP A 549 2.12 -41.49 -36.92
C ASP A 549 3.15 -41.33 -38.05
N LYS A 550 3.97 -42.36 -38.24
CA LYS A 550 5.01 -42.38 -39.28
C LYS A 550 4.46 -42.40 -40.70
N LYS A 551 3.18 -42.72 -40.90
CA LYS A 551 2.54 -42.71 -42.22
C LYS A 551 2.09 -41.29 -42.55
N LYS A 552 1.44 -40.61 -41.61
CA LYS A 552 0.94 -39.24 -41.79
C LYS A 552 2.03 -38.19 -41.67
N TYR A 553 3.01 -38.39 -40.78
CA TYR A 553 4.11 -37.46 -40.53
C TYR A 553 5.47 -38.15 -40.75
N PRO A 554 5.78 -38.56 -42.01
CA PRO A 554 6.89 -39.44 -42.33
C PRO A 554 8.27 -38.77 -42.22
N TYR A 555 9.30 -39.62 -42.16
CA TYR A 555 10.70 -39.26 -42.37
C TYR A 555 11.39 -40.38 -43.17
N PRO A 556 12.10 -40.13 -44.29
CA PRO A 556 12.31 -38.83 -44.95
C PRO A 556 11.00 -38.13 -45.36
N TYR A 557 11.05 -36.82 -45.58
CA TYR A 557 9.85 -35.99 -45.75
C TYR A 557 9.06 -36.33 -47.02
N ALA A 558 7.73 -36.31 -46.91
CA ALA A 558 6.81 -36.38 -48.04
C ALA A 558 6.54 -34.97 -48.63
N PRO A 559 6.02 -34.86 -49.87
CA PRO A 559 5.72 -33.56 -50.49
C PRO A 559 4.75 -32.69 -49.68
N ASN A 560 3.80 -33.30 -48.96
CA ASN A 560 2.80 -32.63 -48.13
C ASN A 560 3.26 -32.34 -46.68
N GLN A 561 4.56 -32.35 -46.43
CA GLN A 561 5.12 -32.20 -45.07
C GLN A 561 4.76 -30.85 -44.44
N LYS A 562 4.61 -29.78 -45.23
CA LYS A 562 4.29 -28.43 -44.72
C LYS A 562 2.88 -28.36 -44.16
N GLU A 563 1.92 -28.96 -44.86
CA GLU A 563 0.52 -29.02 -44.46
C GLU A 563 0.37 -29.84 -43.17
N VAL A 564 1.01 -31.02 -43.12
CA VAL A 564 0.98 -31.86 -41.91
C VAL A 564 1.71 -31.20 -40.74
N GLN A 565 2.82 -30.48 -40.99
CA GLN A 565 3.50 -29.69 -39.95
C GLN A 565 2.58 -28.61 -39.37
N ALA A 566 1.85 -27.88 -40.20
CA ALA A 566 0.90 -26.87 -39.73
C ALA A 566 -0.21 -27.49 -38.86
N GLU A 567 -0.67 -28.69 -39.21
CA GLU A 567 -1.63 -29.45 -38.41
C GLU A 567 -1.04 -29.83 -37.04
N VAL A 568 0.19 -30.36 -37.01
CA VAL A 568 0.95 -30.65 -35.78
C VAL A 568 1.10 -29.38 -34.92
N ASP A 569 1.49 -28.26 -35.51
CA ASP A 569 1.66 -26.98 -34.83
C ASP A 569 0.33 -26.50 -34.22
N GLY A 570 -0.78 -26.68 -34.94
CA GLY A 570 -2.12 -26.40 -34.43
C GLY A 570 -2.49 -27.25 -33.21
N PHE A 571 -2.19 -28.56 -33.21
CA PHE A 571 -2.42 -29.42 -32.04
C PHE A 571 -1.52 -29.05 -30.85
N VAL A 572 -0.24 -28.75 -31.11
CA VAL A 572 0.72 -28.31 -30.09
C VAL A 572 0.30 -26.97 -29.49
N ALA A 573 -0.15 -26.02 -30.31
CA ALA A 573 -0.64 -24.72 -29.87
C ALA A 573 -1.85 -24.86 -28.94
N ARG A 574 -2.76 -25.81 -29.19
CA ARG A 574 -3.87 -26.10 -28.27
C ARG A 574 -3.42 -26.64 -26.92
N CYS A 575 -2.32 -27.39 -26.88
CA CYS A 575 -1.70 -27.80 -25.60
C CYS A 575 -1.06 -26.60 -24.90
N ALA A 576 -0.30 -25.79 -25.65
CA ALA A 576 0.34 -24.58 -25.15
C ALA A 576 -0.67 -23.57 -24.60
N ALA A 577 -1.86 -23.44 -25.20
CA ALA A 577 -2.90 -22.55 -24.72
C ALA A 577 -3.33 -22.82 -23.26
N ILE A 578 -3.34 -24.07 -22.81
CA ILE A 578 -3.61 -24.41 -21.41
C ILE A 578 -2.35 -24.28 -20.56
N TRP A 579 -1.20 -24.66 -21.11
CA TRP A 579 0.06 -24.74 -20.38
C TRP A 579 0.69 -23.38 -20.10
N GLU A 580 0.66 -22.48 -21.08
CA GLU A 580 1.33 -21.18 -21.08
C GLU A 580 0.38 -20.03 -20.73
N THR A 581 -0.88 -20.11 -21.19
CA THR A 581 -1.89 -19.05 -21.04
C THR A 581 -3.20 -19.60 -20.46
N PRO A 582 -3.19 -20.23 -19.27
CA PRO A 582 -4.37 -20.86 -18.70
C PRO A 582 -5.58 -19.91 -18.56
N SER A 583 -5.36 -18.60 -18.42
CA SER A 583 -6.40 -17.59 -18.45
C SER A 583 -7.23 -17.62 -19.73
N ALA A 584 -6.64 -17.89 -20.89
CA ALA A 584 -7.37 -18.01 -22.16
C ALA A 584 -8.41 -19.14 -22.11
N TRP A 585 -8.05 -20.28 -21.51
CA TRP A 585 -8.98 -21.38 -21.29
C TRP A 585 -10.09 -21.00 -20.30
N VAL A 586 -9.76 -20.27 -19.23
CA VAL A 586 -10.75 -19.77 -18.27
C VAL A 586 -11.75 -18.83 -18.95
N LEU A 587 -11.29 -17.95 -19.83
CA LEU A 587 -12.16 -17.02 -20.57
C LEU A 587 -13.10 -17.73 -21.53
N GLU A 588 -12.66 -18.84 -22.15
CA GLU A 588 -13.52 -19.68 -22.97
C GLU A 588 -14.67 -20.29 -22.15
N LYS A 589 -14.41 -20.63 -20.88
CA LYS A 589 -15.40 -21.23 -19.97
C LYS A 589 -16.25 -20.21 -19.21
N GLU A 590 -15.81 -18.96 -19.13
CA GLU A 590 -16.47 -17.89 -18.37
C GLU A 590 -16.66 -16.63 -19.23
N PRO A 591 -17.68 -16.60 -20.13
CA PRO A 591 -17.93 -15.46 -21.02
C PRO A 591 -18.19 -14.14 -20.27
N ALA A 592 -18.78 -14.20 -19.07
CA ALA A 592 -19.01 -13.02 -18.23
C ALA A 592 -17.68 -12.36 -17.81
N LEU A 593 -16.63 -13.15 -17.56
CA LEU A 593 -15.30 -12.63 -17.25
C LEU A 593 -14.67 -11.95 -18.47
N LYS A 594 -14.94 -12.47 -19.67
CA LYS A 594 -14.47 -11.86 -20.91
C LYS A 594 -15.07 -10.46 -21.12
N ILE A 595 -16.39 -10.32 -20.99
CA ILE A 595 -17.09 -9.02 -21.11
C ILE A 595 -16.48 -7.99 -20.14
N LEU A 596 -16.24 -8.45 -18.91
CA LEU A 596 -15.63 -7.70 -17.84
C LEU A 596 -14.22 -7.20 -18.21
N LEU A 597 -13.35 -8.06 -18.76
CA LEU A 597 -12.01 -7.67 -19.19
C LEU A 597 -12.01 -6.72 -20.39
N ASP A 598 -12.92 -6.92 -21.34
CA ASP A 598 -13.07 -6.05 -22.50
C ASP A 598 -13.50 -4.63 -22.04
N ASP A 599 -14.41 -4.51 -21.06
CA ASP A 599 -14.74 -3.23 -20.43
C ASP A 599 -13.53 -2.61 -19.74
N ALA A 600 -12.78 -3.38 -18.94
CA ALA A 600 -11.57 -2.88 -18.28
C ALA A 600 -10.50 -2.40 -19.27
N GLN A 601 -10.40 -3.03 -20.45
CA GLN A 601 -9.51 -2.59 -21.52
C GLN A 601 -9.93 -1.23 -22.07
N SER A 602 -11.21 -1.07 -22.38
CA SER A 602 -11.75 0.22 -22.86
C SER A 602 -11.52 1.36 -21.85
N VAL A 603 -11.67 1.07 -20.55
CA VAL A 603 -11.45 2.03 -19.47
C VAL A 603 -9.96 2.37 -19.34
N ALA A 604 -9.07 1.37 -19.42
CA ALA A 604 -7.63 1.58 -19.34
C ALA A 604 -7.11 2.45 -20.49
N GLU A 605 -7.61 2.23 -21.71
CA GLU A 605 -7.32 3.06 -22.88
C GLU A 605 -7.79 4.51 -22.69
N ALA A 606 -8.98 4.70 -22.13
CA ALA A 606 -9.51 6.03 -21.84
C ALA A 606 -8.72 6.77 -20.76
N VAL A 607 -8.28 6.08 -19.70
CA VAL A 607 -7.40 6.66 -18.68
C VAL A 607 -6.05 7.04 -19.29
N ALA A 608 -5.48 6.20 -20.17
CA ALA A 608 -4.23 6.49 -20.85
C ALA A 608 -4.34 7.70 -21.78
N ALA A 609 -5.47 7.86 -22.48
CA ALA A 609 -5.75 9.04 -23.31
C ALA A 609 -5.81 10.35 -22.50
N LEU A 610 -6.16 10.27 -21.21
CA LEU A 610 -6.13 11.38 -20.26
C LEU A 610 -4.74 11.56 -19.58
N GLY A 611 -3.72 10.80 -20.00
CA GLY A 611 -2.38 10.85 -19.40
C GLY A 611 -2.25 10.10 -18.05
N GLY A 612 -3.30 9.39 -17.64
CA GLY A 612 -3.31 8.58 -16.43
C GLY A 612 -2.62 7.22 -16.61
N LYS A 613 -2.35 6.54 -15.49
CA LYS A 613 -1.79 5.18 -15.49
C LYS A 613 -2.59 4.28 -14.57
N VAL A 614 -3.02 3.15 -15.11
CA VAL A 614 -3.77 2.09 -14.44
C VAL A 614 -3.24 0.74 -14.93
N ASP A 615 -3.45 -0.32 -14.14
CA ASP A 615 -3.05 -1.66 -14.54
C ASP A 615 -3.82 -2.08 -15.80
N ALA A 616 -3.09 -2.35 -16.88
CA ALA A 616 -3.70 -2.88 -18.09
C ALA A 616 -4.29 -4.28 -17.83
N PRO A 617 -5.40 -4.65 -18.49
CA PRO A 617 -5.97 -6.01 -18.43
C PRO A 617 -4.96 -7.14 -18.72
N ALA A 618 -3.95 -6.89 -19.54
CA ALA A 618 -2.86 -7.83 -19.78
C ALA A 618 -2.08 -8.18 -18.48
N ALA A 619 -1.82 -7.19 -17.62
CA ALA A 619 -1.18 -7.43 -16.32
C ALA A 619 -2.08 -8.24 -15.39
N LEU A 620 -3.39 -8.07 -15.51
CA LEU A 620 -4.38 -8.82 -14.74
C LEU A 620 -4.48 -10.27 -15.19
N LEU A 621 -4.52 -10.52 -16.50
CA LEU A 621 -4.47 -11.87 -17.08
C LEU A 621 -3.20 -12.61 -16.65
N LYS A 622 -2.06 -11.93 -16.68
CA LYS A 622 -0.80 -12.49 -16.18
C LYS A 622 -0.90 -12.93 -14.72
N ARG A 623 -1.55 -12.14 -13.85
CA ARG A 623 -1.78 -12.52 -12.45
C ARG A 623 -2.69 -13.74 -12.32
N ILE A 624 -3.68 -13.90 -13.21
CA ILE A 624 -4.51 -15.11 -13.26
C ILE A 624 -3.65 -16.31 -13.68
N ASP A 625 -2.82 -16.14 -14.71
CA ASP A 625 -1.92 -17.19 -15.19
C ASP A 625 -0.93 -17.65 -14.12
N GLU A 626 -0.32 -16.71 -13.40
CA GLU A 626 0.60 -16.97 -12.27
C GLU A 626 -0.12 -17.64 -11.08
N ARG A 627 -1.41 -17.36 -10.90
CA ARG A 627 -2.21 -17.94 -9.81
C ARG A 627 -2.68 -19.36 -10.13
N ILE A 628 -2.97 -19.65 -11.39
CA ILE A 628 -3.32 -21.01 -11.84
C ILE A 628 -2.06 -21.85 -11.99
N ASP A 629 -1.01 -21.33 -12.61
CA ASP A 629 0.31 -21.95 -12.79
C ASP A 629 0.25 -23.45 -13.14
N MET A 630 -0.12 -23.74 -14.39
CA MET A 630 -0.16 -25.12 -14.88
C MET A 630 1.23 -25.73 -15.01
N ARG A 631 2.30 -24.93 -15.06
CA ARG A 631 3.68 -25.42 -15.21
C ARG A 631 4.12 -26.20 -13.97
N HIS A 632 3.76 -25.73 -12.78
CA HIS A 632 4.08 -26.41 -11.52
C HIS A 632 2.95 -27.31 -11.00
N TYR A 633 1.92 -27.58 -11.82
CA TYR A 633 0.85 -28.50 -11.48
C TYR A 633 1.03 -29.87 -12.16
N ASP A 634 1.08 -30.93 -11.37
CA ASP A 634 1.28 -32.30 -11.84
C ASP A 634 0.07 -33.23 -11.60
N GLY A 635 -1.05 -32.67 -11.13
CA GLY A 635 -2.21 -33.48 -10.75
C GLY A 635 -1.95 -34.39 -9.54
N GLY A 636 -1.02 -34.02 -8.65
CA GLY A 636 -0.64 -34.80 -7.47
C GLY A 636 0.38 -35.91 -7.74
N LYS A 637 1.08 -35.87 -8.88
CA LYS A 637 2.09 -36.88 -9.28
C LYS A 637 3.47 -36.29 -9.13
N SER A 638 4.49 -36.97 -8.59
CA SER A 638 5.84 -36.42 -8.34
C SER A 638 6.66 -35.86 -9.55
N ILE A 639 6.05 -35.64 -10.72
CA ILE A 639 6.67 -35.11 -11.94
C ILE A 639 7.22 -33.69 -11.76
N VAL A 640 6.53 -32.79 -11.05
CA VAL A 640 7.03 -31.41 -10.84
C VAL A 640 8.25 -31.41 -9.93
N SER A 641 8.24 -32.21 -8.86
CA SER A 641 9.41 -32.36 -7.98
C SER A 641 10.63 -32.90 -8.73
N HIS A 642 10.42 -33.87 -9.63
CA HIS A 642 11.47 -34.39 -10.50
C HIS A 642 11.97 -33.33 -11.49
N TRP A 643 11.06 -32.57 -12.11
CA TRP A 643 11.44 -31.50 -13.03
C TRP A 643 12.27 -30.41 -12.35
N LYS A 644 11.88 -29.99 -11.14
CA LYS A 644 12.65 -29.02 -10.35
C LYS A 644 14.06 -29.51 -10.05
N SER A 645 14.20 -30.77 -9.60
CA SER A 645 15.51 -31.39 -9.38
C SER A 645 16.35 -31.46 -10.65
N VAL A 646 15.73 -31.70 -11.81
CA VAL A 646 16.43 -31.70 -13.11
C VAL A 646 16.89 -30.28 -13.50
N ILE A 647 16.09 -29.24 -13.24
CA ILE A 647 16.49 -27.85 -13.46
C ILE A 647 17.71 -27.51 -12.60
N GLU A 648 17.65 -27.79 -11.30
CA GLU A 648 18.73 -27.54 -10.35
C GLU A 648 20.03 -28.26 -10.76
N HIS A 649 19.93 -29.52 -11.18
CA HIS A 649 21.08 -30.26 -11.70
C HIS A 649 21.68 -29.61 -12.96
N ASN A 650 20.84 -29.22 -13.92
CA ASN A 650 21.31 -28.61 -15.15
C ASN A 650 21.94 -27.22 -14.89
N ASP A 651 21.43 -26.47 -13.91
CA ASP A 651 21.99 -25.19 -13.50
C ASP A 651 23.34 -25.36 -12.79
N ALA A 652 23.49 -26.43 -11.98
CA ALA A 652 24.78 -26.78 -11.38
C ALA A 652 25.83 -27.13 -12.46
N MET A 653 25.46 -27.89 -13.49
CA MET A 653 26.36 -28.19 -14.62
C MET A 653 26.80 -26.93 -15.38
N LEU A 654 25.96 -25.88 -15.44
CA LEU A 654 26.33 -24.59 -16.00
C LEU A 654 27.31 -23.85 -15.07
N ALA A 655 27.02 -23.81 -13.77
CA ALA A 655 27.88 -23.17 -12.78
C ALA A 655 29.28 -23.81 -12.72
N ASP A 656 29.37 -25.13 -12.87
CA ASP A 656 30.61 -25.90 -12.93
C ASP A 656 31.36 -25.76 -14.27
N GLY A 657 30.80 -25.01 -15.25
CA GLY A 657 31.39 -24.81 -16.57
C GLY A 657 31.38 -26.05 -17.47
N ILE A 658 30.62 -27.10 -17.10
CA ILE A 658 30.52 -28.34 -17.88
C ILE A 658 29.71 -28.11 -19.16
N ILE A 659 28.63 -27.34 -19.04
CA ILE A 659 27.82 -26.87 -20.17
C ILE A 659 27.90 -25.35 -20.30
N SER A 660 27.76 -24.85 -21.53
CA SER A 660 27.68 -23.43 -21.84
C SER A 660 26.24 -22.90 -21.73
N GLN A 661 26.06 -21.57 -21.67
CA GLN A 661 24.73 -20.95 -21.65
C GLN A 661 23.83 -21.38 -22.84
N PRO A 662 24.30 -21.38 -24.10
CA PRO A 662 23.46 -21.85 -25.21
C PRO A 662 23.06 -23.33 -25.08
N GLU A 663 23.96 -24.18 -24.56
CA GLU A 663 23.63 -25.58 -24.29
C GLU A 663 22.57 -25.67 -23.19
N ARG A 664 22.68 -24.87 -22.10
CA ARG A 664 21.68 -24.77 -21.04
C ARG A 664 20.31 -24.34 -21.54
N ASP A 665 20.27 -23.40 -22.49
CA ASP A 665 19.04 -22.95 -23.15
C ASP A 665 18.40 -24.09 -23.97
N CYS A 666 19.22 -24.88 -24.67
CA CYS A 666 18.76 -26.10 -25.37
C CYS A 666 18.14 -27.12 -24.40
N TYR A 667 18.76 -27.35 -23.23
CA TYR A 667 18.17 -28.16 -22.16
C TYR A 667 16.83 -27.57 -21.69
N SER A 668 16.77 -26.26 -21.47
CA SER A 668 15.59 -25.56 -20.98
C SER A 668 14.40 -25.71 -21.95
N GLY A 669 14.61 -25.35 -23.22
CA GLY A 669 13.58 -25.48 -24.25
C GLY A 669 13.12 -26.92 -24.47
N THR A 670 14.06 -27.87 -24.45
CA THR A 670 13.72 -29.30 -24.58
C THR A 670 12.86 -29.78 -23.41
N ASN A 671 13.22 -29.43 -22.17
CA ASN A 671 12.47 -29.85 -20.98
C ASN A 671 11.11 -29.17 -20.86
N GLN A 672 11.02 -27.86 -21.15
CA GLN A 672 9.73 -27.16 -21.20
C GLN A 672 8.79 -27.82 -22.20
N TYR A 673 9.27 -28.10 -23.42
CA TYR A 673 8.48 -28.76 -24.45
C TYR A 673 8.07 -30.18 -24.06
N ARG A 674 9.01 -30.97 -23.51
CA ARG A 674 8.74 -32.34 -23.04
C ARG A 674 7.68 -32.36 -21.95
N VAL A 675 7.80 -31.52 -20.92
CA VAL A 675 6.84 -31.48 -19.80
C VAL A 675 5.47 -30.99 -20.27
N MET A 676 5.43 -29.96 -21.12
CA MET A 676 4.18 -29.51 -21.77
C MET A 676 3.49 -30.66 -22.51
N MET A 677 4.24 -31.52 -23.19
CA MET A 677 3.72 -32.69 -23.93
C MET A 677 3.52 -33.94 -23.06
N GLY A 678 3.69 -33.85 -21.74
CA GLY A 678 3.46 -34.94 -20.79
C GLY A 678 4.61 -35.95 -20.66
N MET A 679 5.81 -35.58 -21.08
CA MET A 679 7.04 -36.36 -20.94
C MET A 679 7.85 -35.91 -19.71
N LYS A 680 8.65 -36.81 -19.13
CA LYS A 680 9.57 -36.46 -18.05
C LYS A 680 10.70 -35.57 -18.57
N ALA A 681 11.13 -34.61 -17.74
CA ALA A 681 12.34 -33.84 -18.01
C ALA A 681 13.57 -34.75 -18.08
N VAL A 682 14.57 -34.34 -18.86
CA VAL A 682 15.85 -35.03 -19.03
C VAL A 682 16.99 -34.25 -18.38
N MET A 683 17.86 -34.99 -17.71
CA MET A 683 18.99 -34.48 -16.95
C MET A 683 20.26 -34.39 -17.82
N ALA A 684 21.04 -33.32 -17.68
CA ALA A 684 22.33 -33.20 -18.34
C ALA A 684 23.32 -34.27 -17.81
N ASP A 685 24.04 -34.92 -18.72
CA ASP A 685 25.12 -35.85 -18.36
C ASP A 685 26.42 -35.46 -19.08
N GLU A 686 27.50 -35.36 -18.32
CA GLU A 686 28.80 -34.90 -18.80
C GLU A 686 29.36 -35.78 -19.93
N SER A 687 29.15 -37.10 -19.87
CA SER A 687 29.63 -38.02 -20.92
C SER A 687 28.87 -37.80 -22.23
N LEU A 688 27.55 -37.59 -22.14
CA LEU A 688 26.73 -37.26 -23.29
C LEU A 688 27.04 -35.86 -23.85
N VAL A 689 27.34 -34.87 -22.99
CA VAL A 689 27.78 -33.53 -23.41
C VAL A 689 29.09 -33.62 -24.19
N LYS A 690 30.10 -34.34 -23.65
CA LYS A 690 31.38 -34.58 -24.34
C LYS A 690 31.18 -35.24 -25.70
N CYS A 691 30.31 -36.24 -25.78
CA CYS A 691 29.94 -36.90 -27.03
C CYS A 691 29.33 -35.91 -28.03
N ALA A 692 28.32 -35.16 -27.63
CA ALA A 692 27.59 -34.23 -28.49
C ALA A 692 28.47 -33.06 -28.97
N ARG A 693 29.26 -32.46 -28.08
CA ARG A 693 30.16 -31.34 -28.43
C ARG A 693 31.28 -31.84 -29.35
N GLY A 694 31.80 -33.03 -29.09
CA GLY A 694 32.78 -33.69 -29.94
C GLY A 694 32.27 -33.96 -31.35
N HIS A 695 31.04 -34.46 -31.51
CA HIS A 695 30.45 -34.70 -32.84
C HIS A 695 30.16 -33.39 -33.59
N SER A 696 29.66 -32.37 -32.88
CA SER A 696 29.42 -31.05 -33.47
C SER A 696 30.72 -30.41 -33.97
N THR A 697 31.79 -30.52 -33.19
CA THR A 697 33.13 -30.03 -33.56
C THR A 697 33.71 -30.83 -34.72
N GLU A 698 33.51 -32.15 -34.73
CA GLU A 698 33.97 -33.03 -35.80
C GLU A 698 33.28 -32.71 -37.14
N MET A 699 31.96 -32.54 -37.14
CA MET A 699 31.18 -32.10 -38.30
C MET A 699 31.67 -30.77 -38.86
N LEU A 700 31.96 -29.81 -37.99
CA LEU A 700 32.54 -28.51 -38.36
C LEU A 700 33.92 -28.68 -39.00
N VAL A 701 34.86 -29.32 -38.31
CA VAL A 701 36.27 -29.41 -38.70
C VAL A 701 36.46 -30.23 -39.98
N LYS A 702 35.70 -31.32 -40.14
CA LYS A 702 35.80 -32.21 -41.30
C LYS A 702 34.84 -31.87 -42.44
N GLY A 703 34.04 -30.82 -42.29
CA GLY A 703 33.16 -30.32 -43.36
C GLY A 703 32.04 -31.28 -43.78
N TYR A 704 31.42 -32.01 -42.84
CA TYR A 704 30.28 -32.88 -43.14
C TYR A 704 29.10 -32.62 -42.19
N PHE A 705 27.90 -33.06 -42.59
CA PHE A 705 26.70 -32.99 -41.75
C PHE A 705 25.94 -34.31 -41.83
N SER A 706 26.18 -35.19 -40.87
CA SER A 706 25.60 -36.54 -40.83
C SER A 706 25.60 -37.13 -39.43
N HIS A 707 24.64 -38.01 -39.15
CA HIS A 707 24.66 -38.85 -37.95
C HIS A 707 25.82 -39.84 -37.96
N THR A 708 26.30 -40.21 -39.16
CA THR A 708 27.43 -41.12 -39.35
C THR A 708 28.73 -40.33 -39.43
N SER A 709 29.64 -40.59 -38.50
CA SER A 709 30.99 -39.99 -38.53
C SER A 709 31.88 -40.75 -39.52
N PRO A 710 32.69 -40.07 -40.34
CA PRO A 710 33.69 -40.72 -41.21
C PRO A 710 34.92 -41.22 -40.43
N THR A 711 35.01 -40.95 -39.13
CA THR A 711 36.17 -41.37 -38.31
C THR A 711 36.02 -42.82 -37.85
N PRO A 712 37.01 -43.69 -38.12
CA PRO A 712 36.99 -45.08 -37.68
C PRO A 712 36.79 -45.22 -36.17
N GLY A 713 35.89 -46.12 -35.78
CA GLY A 713 35.51 -46.36 -34.38
C GLY A 713 34.51 -45.36 -33.79
N ARG A 714 34.14 -44.29 -34.51
CA ARG A 714 33.18 -43.24 -34.08
C ARG A 714 31.91 -43.19 -34.94
N GLU A 715 31.70 -44.18 -35.80
CA GLU A 715 30.78 -44.09 -36.93
C GLU A 715 29.33 -43.82 -36.48
N SER A 716 28.86 -44.45 -35.41
CA SER A 716 27.49 -44.25 -34.91
C SER A 716 27.43 -43.44 -33.60
N PRO A 717 26.30 -42.76 -33.31
CA PRO A 717 26.11 -42.02 -32.04
C PRO A 717 26.38 -42.89 -30.80
N GLY A 718 25.97 -44.16 -30.84
CA GLY A 718 26.23 -45.11 -29.76
C GLY A 718 27.72 -45.44 -29.58
N LYS A 719 28.50 -45.53 -30.66
CA LYS A 719 29.96 -45.69 -30.56
C LYS A 719 30.61 -44.45 -29.95
N ARG A 720 30.24 -43.25 -30.41
CA ARG A 720 30.73 -41.97 -29.87
C ARG A 720 30.42 -41.82 -28.38
N ALA A 721 29.19 -42.16 -27.98
CA ALA A 721 28.77 -42.08 -26.59
C ALA A 721 29.53 -43.06 -25.69
N ARG A 722 29.75 -44.30 -26.15
CA ARG A 722 30.59 -45.28 -25.43
C ARG A 722 32.02 -44.81 -25.24
N LEU A 723 32.62 -44.22 -26.28
CA LEU A 723 33.96 -43.63 -26.20
C LEU A 723 34.02 -42.47 -25.20
N ALA A 724 32.92 -41.71 -25.07
CA ALA A 724 32.80 -40.63 -24.10
C ALA A 724 32.45 -41.10 -22.66
N GLY A 725 32.29 -42.41 -22.42
CA GLY A 725 32.00 -42.97 -21.09
C GLY A 725 30.52 -43.31 -20.83
N TRP A 726 29.63 -43.12 -21.80
CA TRP A 726 28.21 -43.45 -21.66
C TRP A 726 27.94 -44.93 -21.96
N GLY A 727 27.39 -45.66 -20.98
CA GLY A 727 27.11 -47.09 -21.10
C GLY A 727 25.73 -47.43 -21.66
N GLY A 728 24.85 -46.43 -21.85
CA GLY A 728 23.45 -46.60 -22.19
C GLY A 728 23.12 -46.53 -23.69
N SER A 729 21.84 -46.68 -24.03
CA SER A 729 21.36 -46.42 -25.39
C SER A 729 21.38 -44.92 -25.70
N VAL A 730 21.55 -44.55 -26.97
CA VAL A 730 21.59 -43.15 -27.43
C VAL A 730 20.76 -42.96 -28.70
N SER A 731 20.11 -41.80 -28.78
CA SER A 731 19.44 -41.31 -30.00
C SER A 731 19.81 -39.85 -30.22
N GLU A 732 20.06 -39.46 -31.45
CA GLU A 732 20.71 -38.19 -31.80
C GLU A 732 19.81 -37.31 -32.65
N ASN A 733 19.76 -36.01 -32.35
CA ASN A 733 19.36 -34.96 -33.28
C ASN A 733 20.59 -34.13 -33.64
N ILE A 734 20.70 -33.70 -34.90
CA ILE A 734 21.75 -32.76 -35.35
C ILE A 734 21.11 -31.56 -36.04
N ALA A 735 21.73 -30.39 -35.93
CA ALA A 735 21.30 -29.17 -36.61
C ALA A 735 22.50 -28.28 -36.94
N ARG A 736 22.31 -27.37 -37.89
CA ARG A 736 23.29 -26.35 -38.29
C ARG A 736 22.57 -25.03 -38.52
N GLY A 737 23.24 -23.92 -38.19
CA GLY A 737 22.83 -22.56 -38.61
C GLY A 737 22.01 -21.75 -37.59
N ARG A 738 21.84 -22.24 -36.35
CA ARG A 738 21.19 -21.48 -35.27
C ARG A 738 22.17 -21.29 -34.12
N ALA A 739 22.46 -20.06 -33.70
CA ALA A 739 23.37 -19.82 -32.57
C ALA A 739 22.73 -20.08 -31.20
N ASP A 740 21.40 -19.97 -31.13
CA ASP A 740 20.58 -19.99 -29.90
C ASP A 740 19.99 -21.38 -29.60
N GLY A 741 20.01 -21.75 -28.32
CA GLY A 741 19.54 -23.05 -27.83
C GLY A 741 18.02 -23.26 -27.95
N PHE A 742 17.21 -22.22 -27.77
CA PHE A 742 15.75 -22.33 -27.92
C PHE A 742 15.34 -22.44 -29.40
N GLN A 743 16.01 -21.70 -30.28
CA GLN A 743 15.77 -21.73 -31.72
C GLN A 743 16.10 -23.09 -32.33
N VAL A 744 17.19 -23.74 -31.90
CA VAL A 744 17.56 -25.07 -32.44
C VAL A 744 16.56 -26.15 -31.99
N VAL A 745 16.02 -26.05 -30.76
CA VAL A 745 14.96 -26.95 -30.29
C VAL A 745 13.69 -26.78 -31.14
N ARG A 746 13.29 -25.54 -31.43
CA ARG A 746 12.15 -25.27 -32.35
C ARG A 746 12.39 -25.86 -33.74
N GLN A 747 13.61 -25.72 -34.27
CA GLN A 747 13.98 -26.32 -35.55
C GLN A 747 13.82 -27.84 -35.55
N TRP A 748 14.21 -28.53 -34.47
CA TRP A 748 14.00 -29.97 -34.32
C TRP A 748 12.52 -30.34 -34.15
N CYS A 749 11.69 -29.52 -33.47
CA CYS A 749 10.25 -29.76 -33.40
C CYS A 749 9.54 -29.62 -34.75
N HIS A 750 10.11 -28.88 -35.72
CA HIS A 750 9.61 -28.82 -37.11
C HIS A 750 10.21 -29.91 -38.03
N SER A 751 10.74 -30.97 -37.44
CA SER A 751 11.30 -32.10 -38.16
C SER A 751 10.76 -33.39 -37.57
N SER A 752 9.94 -34.11 -38.33
CA SER A 752 9.20 -35.28 -37.83
C SER A 752 10.07 -36.32 -37.11
N GLY A 753 11.26 -36.63 -37.64
CA GLY A 753 12.23 -37.53 -37.01
C GLY A 753 12.75 -36.98 -35.68
N HIS A 754 13.24 -35.74 -35.67
CA HIS A 754 13.80 -35.11 -34.48
C HIS A 754 12.75 -34.81 -33.40
N HIS A 755 11.54 -34.43 -33.82
CA HIS A 755 10.40 -34.14 -32.96
C HIS A 755 9.96 -35.38 -32.18
N ARG A 756 9.84 -36.53 -32.86
CA ARG A 756 9.62 -37.82 -32.18
C ARG A 756 10.75 -38.19 -31.23
N ASN A 757 11.99 -37.87 -31.58
CA ASN A 757 13.13 -38.14 -30.71
C ASN A 757 13.03 -37.31 -29.42
N ILE A 758 12.72 -36.01 -29.53
CA ILE A 758 12.51 -35.10 -28.39
C ILE A 758 11.39 -35.61 -27.49
N LEU A 759 10.32 -36.18 -28.03
CA LEU A 759 9.17 -36.69 -27.27
C LEU A 759 9.27 -38.17 -26.88
N GLY A 760 10.44 -38.79 -27.05
CA GLY A 760 10.66 -40.17 -26.64
C GLY A 760 10.51 -40.36 -25.12
N ARG A 761 9.60 -41.26 -24.73
CA ARG A 761 9.23 -41.51 -23.32
C ARG A 761 10.34 -42.13 -22.47
N ARG A 762 11.24 -42.90 -23.09
CA ARG A 762 12.28 -43.67 -22.39
C ARG A 762 13.47 -42.83 -21.93
N TRP A 763 13.63 -41.61 -22.45
CA TRP A 763 14.81 -40.79 -22.20
C TRP A 763 14.85 -40.28 -20.77
N THR A 764 16.04 -40.35 -20.17
CA THR A 764 16.32 -39.90 -18.79
C THR A 764 17.41 -38.84 -18.76
N HIS A 765 18.35 -38.92 -19.70
CA HIS A 765 19.49 -38.00 -19.78
C HIS A 765 19.59 -37.38 -21.17
N LEU A 766 20.30 -36.26 -21.25
CA LEU A 766 20.57 -35.55 -22.48
C LEU A 766 22.00 -34.97 -22.49
N GLY A 767 22.67 -35.08 -23.63
CA GLY A 767 23.87 -34.33 -23.96
C GLY A 767 23.56 -33.34 -25.07
N ALA A 768 23.59 -32.03 -24.79
CA ALA A 768 23.56 -31.00 -25.81
C ALA A 768 24.98 -30.47 -26.00
N GLY A 769 25.43 -30.41 -27.25
CA GLY A 769 26.75 -29.93 -27.60
C GLY A 769 26.69 -28.98 -28.78
N LYS A 770 27.32 -27.81 -28.63
CA LYS A 770 27.47 -26.82 -29.70
C LYS A 770 28.94 -26.67 -30.09
N ALA A 771 29.25 -26.63 -31.38
CA ALA A 771 30.57 -26.18 -31.84
C ALA A 771 30.66 -24.65 -31.79
N GLU A 772 31.76 -24.11 -31.26
CA GLU A 772 31.94 -22.66 -31.05
C GLU A 772 31.79 -21.85 -32.35
N ALA A 773 32.35 -22.35 -33.46
CA ALA A 773 32.18 -21.78 -34.79
C ALA A 773 31.15 -22.57 -35.64
N GLY A 774 30.45 -21.89 -36.55
CA GLY A 774 29.55 -22.52 -37.53
C GLY A 774 28.20 -23.04 -37.00
N ALA A 775 27.94 -22.92 -35.69
CA ALA A 775 26.65 -23.25 -35.06
C ALA A 775 26.14 -24.67 -35.38
N PHE A 776 27.04 -25.66 -35.38
CA PHE A 776 26.70 -27.07 -35.41
C PHE A 776 26.23 -27.51 -34.03
N TRP A 777 25.13 -28.24 -34.01
CA TRP A 777 24.50 -28.77 -32.80
C TRP A 777 24.33 -30.27 -32.89
N THR A 778 24.54 -30.91 -31.76
CA THR A 778 24.19 -32.29 -31.52
C THR A 778 23.42 -32.38 -30.22
N GLN A 779 22.31 -33.13 -30.22
CA GLN A 779 21.49 -33.43 -29.06
C GLN A 779 21.35 -34.94 -28.92
N ASN A 780 22.00 -35.52 -27.93
CA ASN A 780 22.05 -36.96 -27.67
C ASN A 780 21.19 -37.33 -26.46
N PHE A 781 20.05 -37.98 -26.68
CA PHE A 781 19.20 -38.53 -25.63
C PHE A 781 19.70 -39.89 -25.18
N GLY A 782 19.70 -40.13 -23.86
CA GLY A 782 20.23 -41.34 -23.25
C GLY A 782 19.25 -42.10 -22.34
N THR A 783 19.39 -43.43 -22.31
CA THR A 783 18.82 -44.29 -21.26
C THR A 783 19.94 -45.03 -20.52
N GLY A 784 20.13 -44.78 -19.22
CA GLY A 784 21.18 -45.45 -18.44
C GLY A 784 21.89 -44.51 -17.46
N ARG A 785 23.12 -44.89 -17.07
CA ARG A 785 24.02 -44.09 -16.21
C ARG A 785 25.43 -44.06 -16.83
N SER A 786 26.18 -43.00 -16.57
CA SER A 786 27.59 -42.88 -16.91
C SER A 786 28.42 -43.96 -16.17
N LYS A 787 29.45 -44.51 -16.82
CA LYS A 787 30.37 -45.46 -16.17
C LYS A 787 31.46 -44.66 -15.43
N PRO A 788 31.83 -45.02 -14.19
CA PRO A 788 32.92 -44.35 -13.48
C PRO A 788 34.24 -44.50 -14.29
N PRO A 789 35.10 -43.48 -14.30
CA PRO A 789 36.35 -43.53 -15.06
C PRO A 789 37.24 -44.67 -14.53
N LYS A 790 37.78 -45.48 -15.44
CA LYS A 790 38.83 -46.45 -15.08
C LYS A 790 40.05 -45.65 -14.62
N ARG A 791 40.43 -45.76 -13.34
CA ARG A 791 41.70 -45.21 -12.83
C ARG A 791 42.85 -45.83 -13.61
N GLY A 792 43.43 -45.09 -14.55
CA GLY A 792 44.69 -45.46 -15.19
C GLY A 792 45.84 -45.34 -14.19
N LYS A 793 46.74 -46.32 -14.15
CA LYS A 793 47.95 -46.28 -13.32
C LYS A 793 48.78 -45.05 -13.72
N GLU A 794 48.98 -44.10 -12.79
CA GLU A 794 49.89 -42.97 -13.01
C GLU A 794 51.35 -43.42 -12.99
N ASP A 795 52.12 -42.89 -13.93
CA ASP A 795 53.56 -43.13 -14.16
C ASP A 795 54.41 -42.58 -12.97
N PRO A 796 55.29 -43.39 -12.33
CA PRO A 796 56.03 -42.99 -11.12
C PRO A 796 56.99 -41.81 -11.30
N LYS A 797 57.31 -41.41 -12.54
CA LYS A 797 58.33 -40.38 -12.81
C LYS A 797 57.88 -38.95 -12.51
N ARG A 798 56.58 -38.68 -12.32
CA ARG A 798 56.08 -37.31 -12.06
C ARG A 798 56.23 -36.83 -10.61
N ARG A 799 56.56 -37.71 -9.66
CA ARG A 799 56.74 -37.36 -8.24
C ARG A 799 58.08 -36.71 -7.90
N ARG A 800 59.13 -36.84 -8.72
CA ARG A 800 60.49 -36.36 -8.37
C ARG A 800 60.83 -34.91 -8.79
N ARG A 801 59.92 -34.17 -9.42
CA ARG A 801 60.18 -32.77 -9.84
C ARG A 801 59.49 -31.68 -9.02
N LYS A 802 58.74 -32.02 -7.96
CA LYS A 802 58.11 -31.04 -7.04
C LYS A 802 58.69 -31.10 -5.62
N GLY A 803 59.96 -31.46 -5.50
CA GLY A 803 60.70 -31.44 -4.25
C GLY A 803 62.11 -30.91 -4.48
N LYS A 804 62.21 -29.60 -4.71
CA LYS A 804 63.34 -28.74 -4.36
C LYS A 804 62.82 -27.32 -4.23
#